data_AF-A0A522R3S8-F1
#
_entry.id   AF-A0A522R3S8-F1
#
_cell.length_a   1.000
_cell.length_b   1.000
_cell.length_c   1.000
_cell.angle_alpha   90.00
_cell.angle_beta   90.00
_cell.angle_gamma   90.00
#
_symmetry.space_group_name_H-M   'P 1'
#
loop_
_entity.id
_entity.type
_entity.pdbx_description
1 polymer ?
#
loop_
_entity_poly.entity_id
_entity_poly.type
_entity_poly.pdbx_seq_one_letter_code
_entity_poly.pdbx_strand_id
1 'polypeptide(L)'
;MALQNKNLFMKASILLVICLFFIVFAYSQTITINAADTGRTFEGIGALSAGASSRLLIDYPEPYRSDILDFLFKPKFGANLWQLKVENGGDINSTDGSEPAYAHTKEEFLHPETAYFNRGYEWWLIKEAKKRNPDIKIEILQWGAPGWLDSFYSKKNAAFISAYIKGLKKYHDITVNYTGIRNEVMYSIPWIELLHKTLNSAGLSHVKIDAGDQWKPQDQWQIANDIAKDTTLARDVYAINAHVPEDTDFELPPAAFKINKLIWSGESHARGGNWKAAAKMVSINNRAYILARITRIIYWSLITSYPDYLAAPGSGMMKANTPWSGHYEVQPPLWMYAHINQFARPGWKYVNDGCKYFRQAGWSVITLKDTATDNYSIIIETMGARKPHTIHFILNGNFSTKPLAVWESSLKKFLFKRQSDILPGHHEFSITVQPHAIYSLTTTRGQQKGISQHAIPASKPFPKVYKDNFDHDSLNHQPPFFISYQGAFEVIKDKKSNNRYLKQCALKQGINWFYQPYPSILFGDSSWRDTKLSVDFLLPDTGIVRVESRLHHFSWNSHVPGYCFEVSSEGVWKLILAGKDSILQQGQCQPLTGKWHHLQMNCTGDELAVLIDNKPIVNLHNKEYQSGIVALATGWNVAYFDHFKITAR
;
A
#
# COMPACT_ATOMS: atom_id res chain seq x y z
N MET A 1 84.13 -44.48 -32.60
CA MET A 1 84.17 -43.98 -31.21
C MET A 1 83.36 -42.69 -31.17
N ALA A 2 82.45 -42.63 -30.20
CA ALA A 2 81.33 -41.72 -30.11
C ALA A 2 81.73 -40.23 -30.17
N LEU A 3 81.12 -39.49 -31.09
CA LEU A 3 81.18 -38.04 -31.14
C LEU A 3 79.96 -37.43 -30.43
N GLN A 4 80.30 -36.39 -29.69
CA GLN A 4 79.45 -35.37 -29.05
C GLN A 4 78.38 -34.79 -29.98
N ASN A 5 77.44 -34.08 -29.34
CA ASN A 5 76.40 -33.19 -29.89
C ASN A 5 75.09 -33.84 -30.32
N LYS A 6 74.15 -33.88 -29.36
CA LYS A 6 72.79 -33.32 -29.44
C LYS A 6 72.00 -33.82 -28.24
N ASN A 7 71.73 -32.95 -27.27
CA ASN A 7 70.52 -33.01 -26.42
C ASN A 7 70.49 -31.84 -25.42
N LEU A 8 70.56 -30.61 -25.95
CA LEU A 8 70.27 -29.40 -25.16
C LEU A 8 69.32 -28.46 -25.93
N PHE A 9 68.32 -29.00 -26.62
CA PHE A 9 67.25 -28.21 -27.24
C PHE A 9 65.97 -29.04 -27.37
N MET A 10 65.51 -29.65 -26.28
CA MET A 10 64.18 -30.29 -26.29
C MET A 10 63.66 -30.49 -24.86
N LYS A 11 63.50 -29.40 -24.09
CA LYS A 11 62.70 -29.36 -22.85
C LYS A 11 62.45 -27.94 -22.30
N ALA A 12 62.47 -26.93 -23.17
CA ALA A 12 62.16 -25.54 -22.80
C ALA A 12 61.04 -24.89 -23.64
N SER A 13 60.36 -25.66 -24.51
CA SER A 13 59.36 -25.10 -25.45
C SER A 13 57.96 -25.69 -25.31
N ILE A 14 57.67 -26.50 -24.27
CA ILE A 14 56.34 -27.10 -24.05
C ILE A 14 55.69 -26.62 -22.72
N LEU A 15 56.38 -25.79 -21.93
CA LEU A 15 55.81 -25.19 -20.71
C LEU A 15 55.62 -23.66 -20.79
N LEU A 16 55.74 -23.06 -21.99
CA LEU A 16 55.61 -21.61 -22.19
C LEU A 16 54.54 -21.21 -23.23
N VAL A 17 53.66 -22.13 -23.65
CA VAL A 17 52.56 -21.85 -24.60
C VAL A 17 51.20 -22.43 -24.13
N ILE A 18 51.07 -22.78 -22.84
CA ILE A 18 49.76 -23.05 -22.21
C ILE A 18 49.58 -22.15 -20.97
N CYS A 19 50.06 -20.91 -21.05
CA CYS A 19 49.25 -19.78 -20.59
C CYS A 19 48.42 -19.33 -21.78
N LEU A 20 47.52 -20.23 -22.21
CA LEU A 20 46.32 -19.79 -22.93
C LEU A 20 45.59 -18.93 -21.92
N PHE A 21 45.87 -17.62 -22.00
CA PHE A 21 44.90 -16.57 -21.87
C PHE A 21 43.51 -17.13 -22.17
N PHE A 22 42.80 -17.58 -21.12
CA PHE A 22 41.37 -17.37 -21.09
C PHE A 22 41.21 -15.87 -20.93
N ILE A 23 41.46 -15.12 -22.02
CA ILE A 23 40.74 -13.89 -22.26
C ILE A 23 39.31 -14.37 -22.37
N VAL A 24 38.63 -14.41 -21.22
CA VAL A 24 37.19 -14.24 -21.20
C VAL A 24 37.03 -12.89 -21.89
N PHE A 25 36.72 -12.91 -23.18
CA PHE A 25 36.17 -11.74 -23.85
C PHE A 25 34.90 -11.43 -23.07
N ALA A 26 35.04 -10.60 -22.04
CA ALA A 26 33.92 -9.95 -21.43
C ALA A 26 33.31 -9.14 -22.58
N TYR A 27 32.16 -9.62 -23.09
CA TYR A 27 31.39 -8.92 -24.09
C TYR A 27 31.09 -7.53 -23.51
N SER A 28 31.86 -6.54 -23.94
CA SER A 28 31.69 -5.16 -23.52
C SER A 28 30.50 -4.60 -24.29
N GLN A 29 29.40 -4.33 -23.60
CA GLN A 29 28.24 -3.71 -24.22
C GLN A 29 28.45 -2.20 -24.21
N THR A 30 28.55 -1.59 -25.39
CA THR A 30 28.61 -0.13 -25.51
C THR A 30 27.21 0.48 -25.51
N ILE A 31 27.02 1.55 -24.74
CA ILE A 31 25.82 2.38 -24.71
C ILE A 31 26.23 3.84 -24.90
N THR A 32 25.89 4.40 -26.05
CA THR A 32 26.00 5.83 -26.31
C THR A 32 24.75 6.54 -25.82
N ILE A 33 24.92 7.61 -25.04
CA ILE A 33 23.85 8.40 -24.45
C ILE A 33 23.99 9.84 -24.95
N ASN A 34 22.97 10.35 -25.65
CA ASN A 34 22.98 11.71 -26.18
C ASN A 34 22.16 12.64 -25.29
N ALA A 35 22.76 13.73 -24.79
CA ALA A 35 22.09 14.70 -23.91
C ALA A 35 20.91 15.42 -24.58
N ALA A 36 20.91 15.48 -25.92
CA ALA A 36 19.85 16.09 -26.72
C ALA A 36 18.59 15.20 -26.84
N ASP A 37 18.71 13.90 -26.54
CA ASP A 37 17.56 13.00 -26.55
C ASP A 37 16.74 13.17 -25.27
N THR A 38 15.63 13.89 -25.40
CA THR A 38 14.71 14.15 -24.28
C THR A 38 13.54 13.18 -24.32
N GLY A 39 13.60 12.14 -23.50
CA GLY A 39 12.47 11.28 -23.19
C GLY A 39 11.39 11.98 -22.35
N ARG A 40 10.48 11.17 -21.80
CA ARG A 40 9.40 11.72 -20.96
C ARG A 40 9.94 12.17 -19.59
N THR A 41 9.18 13.05 -18.96
CA THR A 41 9.45 13.52 -17.61
C THR A 41 9.20 12.40 -16.61
N PHE A 42 10.15 12.13 -15.74
CA PHE A 42 9.99 11.25 -14.58
C PHE A 42 9.13 11.94 -13.52
N GLU A 43 8.12 11.24 -13.01
CA GLU A 43 7.15 11.78 -12.06
C GLU A 43 7.26 11.18 -10.65
N GLY A 44 8.24 10.30 -10.44
CA GLY A 44 8.52 9.70 -9.14
C GLY A 44 7.93 8.31 -8.96
N ILE A 45 8.48 7.58 -7.99
CA ILE A 45 7.91 6.35 -7.48
C ILE A 45 7.30 6.65 -6.11
N GLY A 46 6.08 6.16 -5.92
CA GLY A 46 5.33 6.31 -4.68
C GLY A 46 4.75 5.00 -4.18
N ALA A 47 3.92 5.12 -3.16
CA ALA A 47 3.18 4.00 -2.60
C ALA A 47 1.77 4.43 -2.17
N LEU A 48 0.93 3.42 -1.99
CA LEU A 48 -0.50 3.54 -1.70
C LEU A 48 -0.81 3.12 -0.27
N SER A 49 -1.42 4.01 0.51
CA SER A 49 -2.11 3.69 1.77
C SER A 49 -3.62 3.56 1.49
N ALA A 50 -4.12 2.33 1.50
CA ALA A 50 -5.52 2.01 1.26
C ALA A 50 -5.85 0.60 1.77
N GLY A 51 -7.12 0.24 1.87
CA GLY A 51 -7.51 -1.13 2.21
C GLY A 51 -7.18 -1.50 3.65
N ALA A 52 -7.09 -0.54 4.57
CA ALA A 52 -6.61 -0.72 5.94
C ALA A 52 -5.10 -1.03 6.07
N SER A 53 -4.31 -0.84 5.01
CA SER A 53 -2.88 -1.22 5.01
C SER A 53 -2.03 -0.47 6.05
N SER A 54 -2.40 0.76 6.40
CA SER A 54 -1.70 1.57 7.42
C SER A 54 -2.36 1.53 8.80
N ARG A 55 -3.40 0.71 9.02
CA ARG A 55 -4.27 0.81 10.20
C ARG A 55 -3.50 0.80 11.52
N LEU A 56 -2.66 -0.19 11.77
CA LEU A 56 -1.92 -0.34 13.03
C LEU A 56 -0.73 0.63 13.17
N LEU A 57 -0.36 1.37 12.12
CA LEU A 57 0.80 2.26 12.16
C LEU A 57 0.57 3.45 13.12
N ILE A 58 -0.64 4.01 13.13
CA ILE A 58 -0.98 5.14 13.99
C ILE A 58 -0.88 4.78 15.48
N ASP A 59 -1.03 3.50 15.82
CA ASP A 59 -0.99 2.98 17.18
C ASP A 59 0.45 2.69 17.67
N TYR A 60 1.47 2.82 16.81
CA TYR A 60 2.85 2.62 17.25
C TYR A 60 3.25 3.68 18.27
N PRO A 61 3.91 3.29 19.37
CA PRO A 61 4.47 4.26 20.30
C PRO A 61 5.62 5.02 19.67
N GLU A 62 5.79 6.28 20.08
CA GLU A 62 7.04 6.99 19.86
C GLU A 62 8.15 6.35 20.70
N PRO A 63 9.41 6.32 20.21
CA PRO A 63 9.90 6.98 19.00
C PRO A 63 9.79 6.13 17.71
N TYR A 64 9.32 4.89 17.81
CA TYR A 64 9.38 3.93 16.70
C TYR A 64 8.47 4.30 15.53
N ARG A 65 7.31 4.90 15.81
CA ARG A 65 6.42 5.43 14.78
C ARG A 65 7.13 6.49 13.92
N SER A 66 7.84 7.43 14.54
CA SER A 66 8.63 8.42 13.82
C SER A 66 9.79 7.81 13.04
N ASP A 67 10.48 6.79 13.58
CA ASP A 67 11.55 6.08 12.86
C ASP A 67 11.03 5.39 11.59
N ILE A 68 9.86 4.74 11.66
CA ILE A 68 9.19 4.13 10.49
C ILE A 68 8.87 5.21 9.44
N LEU A 69 8.28 6.33 9.85
CA LEU A 69 7.93 7.42 8.94
C LEU A 69 9.16 8.07 8.30
N ASP A 70 10.31 8.11 8.98
CA ASP A 70 11.59 8.54 8.42
C ASP A 70 12.04 7.60 7.28
N PHE A 71 11.93 6.28 7.47
CA PHE A 71 12.23 5.30 6.41
C PHE A 71 11.35 5.47 5.17
N LEU A 72 10.06 5.78 5.34
CA LEU A 72 9.13 5.96 4.23
C LEU A 72 9.36 7.30 3.49
N PHE A 73 9.39 8.41 4.22
CA PHE A 73 9.22 9.74 3.62
C PHE A 73 10.45 10.63 3.65
N LYS A 74 11.40 10.43 4.57
CA LYS A 74 12.52 11.37 4.73
C LYS A 74 13.41 11.39 3.50
N PRO A 75 13.66 12.57 2.91
CA PRO A 75 14.52 12.70 1.76
C PRO A 75 15.89 12.13 2.01
N LYS A 76 16.38 11.36 1.03
CA LYS A 76 17.66 10.67 1.10
C LYS A 76 17.79 9.90 2.41
N PHE A 77 16.91 8.97 2.76
CA PHE A 77 17.09 8.18 3.99
C PHE A 77 16.73 6.73 3.75
N GLY A 78 15.44 6.45 3.55
CA GLY A 78 14.95 5.15 3.08
C GLY A 78 14.38 5.27 1.68
N ALA A 79 13.09 4.98 1.55
CA ALA A 79 12.36 4.96 0.28
C ALA A 79 12.29 6.33 -0.40
N ASN A 80 12.30 7.43 0.37
CA ASN A 80 12.20 8.80 -0.14
C ASN A 80 11.03 8.95 -1.14
N LEU A 81 9.81 8.61 -0.71
CA LEU A 81 8.66 8.60 -1.61
C LEU A 81 8.37 10.01 -2.16
N TRP A 82 8.15 10.08 -3.48
CA TRP A 82 7.78 11.31 -4.18
C TRP A 82 6.26 11.48 -4.34
N GLN A 83 5.52 10.39 -4.19
CA GLN A 83 4.07 10.33 -4.34
C GLN A 83 3.50 9.50 -3.18
N LEU A 84 2.42 9.98 -2.58
CA LEU A 84 1.59 9.23 -1.63
C LEU A 84 0.16 9.24 -2.19
N LYS A 85 -0.32 8.07 -2.58
CA LYS A 85 -1.72 7.84 -2.93
C LYS A 85 -2.41 7.35 -1.66
N VAL A 86 -3.59 7.90 -1.35
CA VAL A 86 -4.39 7.48 -0.19
C VAL A 86 -5.82 7.14 -0.60
N GLU A 87 -6.46 6.26 0.15
CA GLU A 87 -7.90 6.03 0.01
C GLU A 87 -8.70 7.23 0.53
N ASN A 88 -9.70 7.65 -0.24
CA ASN A 88 -10.81 8.45 0.29
C ASN A 88 -11.86 7.47 0.82
N GLY A 89 -11.81 7.22 2.13
CA GLY A 89 -12.59 6.18 2.82
C GLY A 89 -14.09 6.23 2.51
N GLY A 90 -14.68 5.04 2.44
CA GLY A 90 -16.07 4.85 2.00
C GLY A 90 -16.99 4.16 3.01
N ASP A 91 -16.52 3.91 4.24
CA ASP A 91 -17.17 3.03 5.23
C ASP A 91 -17.35 1.58 4.75
N ILE A 92 -16.57 1.17 3.75
CA ILE A 92 -16.65 -0.14 3.11
C ILE A 92 -15.30 -0.83 3.16
N ASN A 93 -15.31 -2.16 3.17
CA ASN A 93 -14.11 -2.96 3.04
C ASN A 93 -13.49 -2.76 1.65
N SER A 94 -12.24 -2.34 1.63
CA SER A 94 -11.47 -2.04 0.42
C SER A 94 -10.23 -2.94 0.27
N THR A 95 -9.97 -3.90 1.17
CA THR A 95 -9.14 -5.12 0.99
C THR A 95 -8.97 -5.88 2.32
N ASP A 96 -8.23 -5.32 3.28
CA ASP A 96 -7.93 -5.94 4.59
C ASP A 96 -8.81 -5.35 5.71
N GLY A 97 -9.56 -4.30 5.41
CA GLY A 97 -10.54 -3.68 6.30
C GLY A 97 -11.23 -2.50 5.63
N SER A 98 -12.01 -1.75 6.41
CA SER A 98 -12.70 -0.54 5.96
C SER A 98 -12.02 0.73 6.46
N GLU A 99 -12.01 1.74 5.60
CA GLU A 99 -11.56 3.09 5.97
C GLU A 99 -12.77 4.04 6.13
N PRO A 100 -12.82 4.85 7.19
CA PRO A 100 -13.97 5.68 7.49
C PRO A 100 -14.10 6.81 6.47
N ALA A 101 -15.33 7.03 6.01
CA ALA A 101 -15.68 8.22 5.26
C ALA A 101 -15.58 9.46 6.16
N TYR A 102 -15.15 10.58 5.57
CA TYR A 102 -15.20 11.85 6.30
C TYR A 102 -16.64 12.22 6.66
N ALA A 103 -17.65 11.79 5.91
CA ALA A 103 -19.06 11.97 6.25
C ALA A 103 -19.84 10.66 6.02
N HIS A 104 -20.20 10.00 7.12
CA HIS A 104 -20.97 8.76 7.14
C HIS A 104 -22.44 8.98 6.75
N THR A 105 -22.95 10.20 6.94
CA THR A 105 -24.34 10.55 6.63
C THR A 105 -24.44 11.82 5.78
N LYS A 106 -25.60 12.00 5.15
CA LYS A 106 -25.92 13.24 4.43
C LYS A 106 -25.86 14.47 5.34
N GLU A 107 -26.24 14.33 6.61
CA GLU A 107 -26.23 15.44 7.56
C GLU A 107 -24.80 15.93 7.84
N GLU A 108 -23.87 15.00 8.10
CA GLU A 108 -22.45 15.33 8.30
C GLU A 108 -21.83 15.98 7.05
N PHE A 109 -22.26 15.56 5.86
CA PHE A 109 -21.83 16.17 4.59
C PHE A 109 -22.32 17.62 4.45
N LEU A 110 -23.58 17.90 4.83
CA LEU A 110 -24.16 19.23 4.78
C LEU A 110 -23.60 20.16 5.86
N HIS A 111 -23.12 19.60 6.97
CA HIS A 111 -22.61 20.32 8.14
C HIS A 111 -21.17 19.88 8.49
N PRO A 112 -20.17 20.19 7.64
CA PRO A 112 -18.81 19.69 7.82
C PRO A 112 -18.10 20.32 9.02
N GLU A 113 -17.55 19.49 9.90
CA GLU A 113 -16.79 19.90 11.09
C GLU A 113 -15.35 19.36 11.07
N THR A 114 -14.44 19.95 11.86
CA THR A 114 -13.04 19.49 11.93
C THR A 114 -12.92 18.03 12.36
N ALA A 115 -13.80 17.56 13.26
CA ALA A 115 -13.81 16.17 13.74
C ALA A 115 -13.98 15.15 12.60
N TYR A 116 -14.82 15.45 11.63
CA TYR A 116 -15.11 14.61 10.46
C TYR A 116 -13.90 14.46 9.53
N PHE A 117 -13.09 15.51 9.45
CA PHE A 117 -11.82 15.49 8.72
C PHE A 117 -10.65 14.98 9.58
N ASN A 118 -10.90 14.51 10.79
CA ASN A 118 -9.89 13.80 11.60
C ASN A 118 -10.13 12.29 11.64
N ARG A 119 -11.25 11.79 11.09
CA ARG A 119 -11.56 10.35 11.04
C ARG A 119 -10.49 9.56 10.32
N GLY A 120 -10.23 8.34 10.80
CA GLY A 120 -9.20 7.47 10.23
C GLY A 120 -7.79 7.99 10.46
N TYR A 121 -6.88 7.68 9.53
CA TYR A 121 -5.44 7.98 9.68
C TYR A 121 -4.80 8.62 8.45
N GLU A 122 -5.48 8.69 7.31
CA GLU A 122 -4.87 9.18 6.06
C GLU A 122 -4.47 10.66 6.13
N TRP A 123 -5.28 11.50 6.78
CA TRP A 123 -4.95 12.90 7.02
C TRP A 123 -3.68 13.08 7.85
N TRP A 124 -3.54 12.26 8.89
CA TRP A 124 -2.36 12.24 9.75
C TRP A 124 -1.14 11.78 8.95
N LEU A 125 -1.28 10.69 8.18
CA LEU A 125 -0.21 10.14 7.37
C LEU A 125 0.29 11.13 6.32
N ILE A 126 -0.62 11.83 5.62
CA ILE A 126 -0.26 12.89 4.67
C ILE A 126 0.51 14.02 5.36
N LYS A 127 0.09 14.46 6.55
CA LYS A 127 0.82 15.50 7.32
C LYS A 127 2.22 15.02 7.71
N GLU A 128 2.35 13.79 8.18
CA GLU A 128 3.66 13.22 8.54
C GLU A 128 4.58 13.06 7.33
N ALA A 129 4.02 12.70 6.17
CA ALA A 129 4.74 12.65 4.91
C ALA A 129 5.21 14.03 4.46
N LYS A 130 4.31 15.03 4.43
CA LYS A 130 4.65 16.42 4.04
C LYS A 130 5.62 17.09 5.01
N LYS A 131 5.54 16.79 6.30
CA LYS A 131 6.50 17.27 7.30
C LYS A 131 7.93 16.84 6.99
N ARG A 132 8.11 15.64 6.42
CA ARG A 132 9.43 15.07 6.06
C ARG A 132 9.84 15.44 4.63
N ASN A 133 8.90 15.39 3.70
CA ASN A 133 9.09 15.72 2.29
C ASN A 133 7.99 16.69 1.84
N PRO A 134 8.20 18.02 1.94
CA PRO A 134 7.21 19.02 1.54
C PRO A 134 6.80 18.92 0.06
N ASP A 135 7.70 18.39 -0.79
CA ASP A 135 7.49 18.23 -2.22
C ASP A 135 6.68 16.99 -2.61
N ILE A 136 6.37 16.11 -1.63
CA ILE A 136 5.57 14.90 -1.89
C ILE A 136 4.20 15.28 -2.45
N LYS A 137 3.84 14.62 -3.55
CA LYS A 137 2.55 14.79 -4.21
C LYS A 137 1.52 13.85 -3.61
N ILE A 138 0.29 14.35 -3.49
CA ILE A 138 -0.82 13.64 -2.86
C ILE A 138 -1.86 13.30 -3.93
N GLU A 139 -2.24 12.02 -3.98
CA GLU A 139 -3.35 11.52 -4.78
C GLU A 139 -4.40 10.90 -3.86
N ILE A 140 -5.67 11.03 -4.24
CA ILE A 140 -6.78 10.36 -3.56
C ILE A 140 -7.52 9.45 -4.55
N LEU A 141 -8.03 8.32 -4.08
CA LEU A 141 -8.89 7.42 -4.87
C LEU A 141 -9.96 6.77 -3.99
N GLN A 142 -11.15 6.52 -4.54
CA GLN A 142 -12.20 5.76 -3.88
C GLN A 142 -12.25 4.31 -4.39
N TRP A 143 -12.29 3.34 -3.48
CA TRP A 143 -12.65 1.95 -3.77
C TRP A 143 -14.18 1.79 -3.83
N GLY A 144 -14.85 2.41 -2.86
CA GLY A 144 -16.29 2.49 -2.74
C GLY A 144 -16.71 3.80 -2.10
N ALA A 145 -17.96 3.91 -1.67
CA ALA A 145 -18.48 5.15 -1.10
C ALA A 145 -19.65 4.91 -0.12
N PRO A 146 -19.97 5.87 0.78
CA PRO A 146 -21.06 5.72 1.74
C PRO A 146 -22.43 5.44 1.10
N GLY A 147 -23.26 4.65 1.77
CA GLY A 147 -24.53 4.16 1.23
C GLY A 147 -25.57 5.25 0.95
N TRP A 148 -25.49 6.41 1.61
CA TRP A 148 -26.42 7.53 1.41
C TRP A 148 -26.22 8.25 0.07
N LEU A 149 -25.13 7.97 -0.65
CA LEU A 149 -24.86 8.51 -1.99
C LEU A 149 -25.62 7.77 -3.10
N ASP A 150 -26.18 6.60 -2.82
CA ASP A 150 -27.00 5.72 -3.67
C ASP A 150 -26.29 5.11 -4.89
N SER A 151 -25.49 5.89 -5.63
CA SER A 151 -24.72 5.43 -6.79
C SER A 151 -23.35 6.10 -6.87
N PHE A 152 -22.33 5.32 -7.27
CA PHE A 152 -20.96 5.80 -7.39
C PHE A 152 -20.83 6.87 -8.47
N TYR A 153 -21.36 6.59 -9.67
CA TYR A 153 -21.30 7.49 -10.82
C TYR A 153 -22.42 8.53 -10.77
N SER A 154 -22.54 9.25 -9.66
CA SER A 154 -23.56 10.28 -9.41
C SER A 154 -22.95 11.67 -9.21
N LYS A 155 -23.79 12.70 -9.38
CA LYS A 155 -23.47 14.09 -9.01
C LYS A 155 -23.16 14.24 -7.52
N LYS A 156 -23.85 13.45 -6.67
CA LYS A 156 -23.62 13.45 -5.21
C LYS A 156 -22.19 13.01 -4.90
N ASN A 157 -21.71 11.92 -5.51
CA ASN A 157 -20.36 11.43 -5.22
C ASN A 157 -19.27 12.35 -5.80
N ALA A 158 -19.47 12.95 -6.98
CA ALA A 158 -18.54 13.95 -7.51
C ALA A 158 -18.41 15.17 -6.56
N ALA A 159 -19.53 15.62 -5.98
CA ALA A 159 -19.53 16.66 -4.96
C ALA A 159 -18.88 16.20 -3.65
N PHE A 160 -19.06 14.93 -3.26
CA PHE A 160 -18.45 14.32 -2.09
C PHE A 160 -16.92 14.30 -2.17
N ILE A 161 -16.35 13.89 -3.32
CA ILE A 161 -14.90 13.94 -3.59
C ILE A 161 -14.38 15.38 -3.58
N SER A 162 -15.08 16.30 -4.25
CA SER A 162 -14.71 17.72 -4.28
C SER A 162 -14.69 18.35 -2.87
N ALA A 163 -15.68 18.01 -2.03
CA ALA A 163 -15.74 18.47 -0.65
C ALA A 163 -14.65 17.84 0.24
N TYR A 164 -14.28 16.58 0.02
CA TYR A 164 -13.13 15.94 0.68
C TYR A 164 -11.84 16.71 0.41
N ILE A 165 -11.55 17.02 -0.87
CA ILE A 165 -10.37 17.80 -1.27
C ILE A 165 -10.39 19.21 -0.66
N LYS A 166 -11.55 19.88 -0.64
CA LYS A 166 -11.68 21.18 0.02
C LYS A 166 -11.45 21.10 1.52
N GLY A 167 -11.97 20.08 2.18
CA GLY A 167 -11.81 19.90 3.61
C GLY A 167 -10.38 19.59 4.00
N LEU A 168 -9.64 18.81 3.20
CA LEU A 168 -8.19 18.63 3.34
C LEU A 168 -7.45 19.95 3.42
N LYS A 169 -7.74 20.86 2.49
CA LYS A 169 -7.11 22.17 2.47
C LYS A 169 -7.56 23.02 3.66
N LYS A 170 -8.86 23.06 3.94
CA LYS A 170 -9.45 23.90 4.99
C LYS A 170 -9.00 23.52 6.39
N TYR A 171 -8.97 22.22 6.71
CA TYR A 171 -8.78 21.72 8.07
C TYR A 171 -7.35 21.24 8.36
N HIS A 172 -6.55 20.95 7.32
CA HIS A 172 -5.19 20.41 7.47
C HIS A 172 -4.12 21.11 6.64
N ASP A 173 -4.48 22.15 5.88
CA ASP A 173 -3.59 22.82 4.91
C ASP A 173 -2.99 21.88 3.84
N ILE A 174 -3.67 20.75 3.57
CA ILE A 174 -3.21 19.77 2.59
C ILE A 174 -3.70 20.15 1.19
N THR A 175 -2.77 20.29 0.26
CA THR A 175 -3.07 20.41 -1.18
C THR A 175 -3.03 19.03 -1.84
N VAL A 176 -4.16 18.58 -2.39
CA VAL A 176 -4.26 17.39 -3.24
C VAL A 176 -3.80 17.73 -4.66
N ASN A 177 -3.02 16.85 -5.28
CA ASN A 177 -2.51 17.03 -6.64
C ASN A 177 -3.34 16.25 -7.66
N TYR A 178 -3.74 15.03 -7.30
CA TYR A 178 -4.38 14.10 -8.21
C TYR A 178 -5.62 13.46 -7.57
N THR A 179 -6.58 13.08 -8.41
CA THR A 179 -7.70 12.21 -8.02
C THR A 179 -7.95 11.19 -9.12
N GLY A 180 -8.13 9.94 -8.73
CA GLY A 180 -8.58 8.89 -9.66
C GLY A 180 -10.11 8.84 -9.77
N ILE A 181 -10.61 7.76 -10.37
CA ILE A 181 -12.05 7.53 -10.62
C ILE A 181 -12.61 6.56 -9.57
N ARG A 182 -12.59 5.26 -9.87
CA ARG A 182 -13.05 4.18 -9.03
C ARG A 182 -12.08 3.03 -9.18
N ASN A 183 -11.57 2.53 -8.06
CA ASN A 183 -10.59 1.47 -8.06
C ASN A 183 -11.14 0.19 -8.72
N GLU A 184 -10.49 -0.30 -9.78
CA GLU A 184 -10.72 -1.64 -10.36
C GLU A 184 -12.16 -1.98 -10.75
N VAL A 185 -12.96 -0.95 -11.02
CA VAL A 185 -14.33 -1.06 -11.53
C VAL A 185 -14.42 -0.18 -12.77
N MET A 186 -15.04 -0.71 -13.83
CA MET A 186 -15.09 -0.01 -15.13
C MET A 186 -15.66 1.41 -14.98
N TYR A 187 -14.92 2.38 -15.49
CA TYR A 187 -15.22 3.81 -15.39
C TYR A 187 -16.43 4.21 -16.24
N SER A 188 -16.93 5.42 -16.00
CA SER A 188 -17.98 6.06 -16.80
C SER A 188 -17.46 7.37 -17.39
N ILE A 189 -17.36 7.45 -18.73
CA ILE A 189 -16.88 8.66 -19.43
C ILE A 189 -17.71 9.91 -19.06
N PRO A 190 -19.05 9.90 -19.12
CA PRO A 190 -19.85 11.06 -18.69
C PRO A 190 -19.61 11.46 -17.23
N TRP A 191 -19.26 10.50 -16.36
CA TRP A 191 -18.96 10.81 -14.97
C TRP A 191 -17.57 11.43 -14.79
N ILE A 192 -16.57 11.04 -15.59
CA ILE A 192 -15.25 11.68 -15.60
C ILE A 192 -15.40 13.17 -15.97
N GLU A 193 -16.16 13.47 -17.02
CA GLU A 193 -16.45 14.85 -17.44
C GLU A 193 -17.19 15.63 -16.35
N LEU A 194 -18.15 14.99 -15.68
CA LEU A 194 -18.87 15.57 -14.55
C LEU A 194 -17.93 15.86 -13.37
N LEU A 195 -17.02 14.94 -13.03
CA LEU A 195 -16.04 15.14 -11.97
C LEU A 195 -15.14 16.32 -12.30
N HIS A 196 -14.59 16.37 -13.52
CA HIS A 196 -13.77 17.48 -13.98
C HIS A 196 -14.50 18.83 -13.88
N LYS A 197 -15.75 18.90 -14.36
CA LYS A 197 -16.60 20.09 -14.23
C LYS A 197 -16.85 20.47 -12.77
N THR A 198 -17.09 19.48 -11.90
CA THR A 198 -17.36 19.68 -10.48
C THR A 198 -16.13 20.25 -9.75
N LEU A 199 -14.93 19.72 -10.03
CA LEU A 199 -13.67 20.24 -9.49
C LEU A 199 -13.43 21.68 -9.95
N ASN A 200 -13.57 21.96 -11.25
CA ASN A 200 -13.39 23.31 -11.79
C ASN A 200 -14.36 24.32 -11.18
N SER A 201 -15.65 23.97 -11.09
CA SER A 201 -16.68 24.83 -10.50
C SER A 201 -16.46 25.06 -9.00
N ALA A 202 -15.77 24.14 -8.33
CA ALA A 202 -15.39 24.27 -6.93
C ALA A 202 -14.08 25.07 -6.71
N GLY A 203 -13.40 25.53 -7.76
CA GLY A 203 -12.10 26.22 -7.66
C GLY A 203 -10.90 25.26 -7.52
N LEU A 204 -11.09 23.98 -7.89
CA LEU A 204 -10.08 22.91 -7.80
C LEU A 204 -9.48 22.54 -9.15
N SER A 205 -9.41 23.47 -10.11
CA SER A 205 -8.87 23.21 -11.47
C SER A 205 -7.38 22.81 -11.52
N HIS A 206 -6.67 22.99 -10.40
CA HIS A 206 -5.30 22.52 -10.22
C HIS A 206 -5.23 21.00 -9.96
N VAL A 207 -6.28 20.38 -9.43
CA VAL A 207 -6.36 18.94 -9.21
C VAL A 207 -6.52 18.24 -10.55
N LYS A 208 -5.67 17.26 -10.83
CA LYS A 208 -5.64 16.54 -12.11
C LYS A 208 -6.27 15.16 -11.97
N ILE A 209 -7.03 14.75 -12.98
CA ILE A 209 -7.70 13.44 -13.02
C ILE A 209 -6.83 12.46 -13.79
N ASP A 210 -6.46 11.36 -13.16
CA ASP A 210 -6.00 10.18 -13.88
C ASP A 210 -7.13 9.16 -14.01
N ALA A 211 -7.10 8.38 -15.09
CA ALA A 211 -8.22 7.55 -15.47
C ALA A 211 -7.79 6.18 -15.98
N GLY A 212 -8.62 5.18 -15.66
CA GLY A 212 -8.44 3.79 -16.01
C GLY A 212 -8.53 2.93 -14.75
N ASP A 213 -7.48 2.90 -13.93
CA ASP A 213 -7.36 2.09 -12.69
C ASP A 213 -7.89 0.65 -12.87
N GLN A 214 -7.76 0.08 -14.08
CA GLN A 214 -8.17 -1.27 -14.41
C GLN A 214 -6.96 -2.20 -14.40
N TRP A 215 -7.16 -3.44 -13.97
CA TRP A 215 -6.12 -4.49 -13.95
C TRP A 215 -6.39 -5.63 -14.93
N LYS A 216 -7.65 -5.86 -15.32
CA LYS A 216 -8.03 -6.99 -16.17
C LYS A 216 -7.42 -6.82 -17.56
N PRO A 217 -6.69 -7.80 -18.12
CA PRO A 217 -5.95 -7.63 -19.37
C PRO A 217 -6.76 -7.04 -20.53
N GLN A 218 -8.04 -7.42 -20.67
CA GLN A 218 -8.91 -6.93 -21.73
C GLN A 218 -9.32 -5.44 -21.60
N ASP A 219 -9.36 -4.91 -20.37
CA ASP A 219 -9.85 -3.56 -20.07
C ASP A 219 -8.74 -2.63 -19.54
N GLN A 220 -7.59 -3.19 -19.17
CA GLN A 220 -6.47 -2.54 -18.45
C GLN A 220 -6.11 -1.17 -19.02
N TRP A 221 -6.04 -1.07 -20.34
CA TRP A 221 -5.64 0.14 -21.06
C TRP A 221 -6.76 0.72 -21.95
N GLN A 222 -8.01 0.29 -21.75
CA GLN A 222 -9.13 0.69 -22.61
C GLN A 222 -9.30 2.23 -22.66
N ILE A 223 -9.01 2.92 -21.57
CA ILE A 223 -9.08 4.38 -21.48
C ILE A 223 -8.20 5.09 -22.52
N ALA A 224 -7.10 4.48 -22.95
CA ALA A 224 -6.26 5.04 -24.00
C ALA A 224 -6.97 5.07 -25.36
N ASN A 225 -7.75 4.03 -25.67
CA ASN A 225 -8.55 3.97 -26.89
C ASN A 225 -9.72 4.95 -26.85
N ASP A 226 -10.33 5.13 -25.67
CA ASP A 226 -11.46 6.05 -25.50
C ASP A 226 -11.01 7.51 -25.60
N ILE A 227 -9.90 7.88 -24.96
CA ILE A 227 -9.27 9.21 -25.09
C ILE A 227 -8.94 9.52 -26.55
N ALA A 228 -8.45 8.54 -27.32
CA ALA A 228 -8.11 8.74 -28.73
C ALA A 228 -9.33 9.08 -29.61
N LYS A 229 -10.55 8.76 -29.15
CA LYS A 229 -11.81 8.96 -29.88
C LYS A 229 -12.59 10.18 -29.39
N ASP A 230 -12.26 10.72 -28.21
CA ASP A 230 -13.03 11.76 -27.55
C ASP A 230 -12.14 12.92 -27.08
N THR A 231 -12.27 14.07 -27.73
CA THR A 231 -11.50 15.27 -27.41
C THR A 231 -11.87 15.90 -26.06
N THR A 232 -13.11 15.72 -25.60
CA THR A 232 -13.56 16.21 -24.29
C THR A 232 -12.91 15.37 -23.20
N LEU A 233 -12.98 14.04 -23.32
CA LEU A 233 -12.29 13.12 -22.42
C LEU A 233 -10.78 13.34 -22.44
N ALA A 234 -10.19 13.56 -23.62
CA ALA A 234 -8.78 13.87 -23.77
C ALA A 234 -8.38 15.17 -23.06
N ARG A 235 -9.25 16.17 -22.97
CA ARG A 235 -9.00 17.39 -22.18
C ARG A 235 -9.11 17.11 -20.68
N ASP A 236 -10.11 16.34 -20.28
CA ASP A 236 -10.50 16.16 -18.87
C ASP A 236 -9.57 15.18 -18.12
N VAL A 237 -8.99 14.22 -18.83
CA VAL A 237 -8.01 13.26 -18.28
C VAL A 237 -6.58 13.79 -18.44
N TYR A 238 -5.86 13.91 -17.33
CA TYR A 238 -4.46 14.32 -17.30
C TYR A 238 -3.51 13.17 -17.69
N ALA A 239 -3.72 11.98 -17.12
CA ALA A 239 -2.88 10.81 -17.34
C ALA A 239 -3.70 9.52 -17.53
N ILE A 240 -3.19 8.63 -18.37
CA ILE A 240 -3.67 7.27 -18.54
C ILE A 240 -3.11 6.46 -17.36
N ASN A 241 -3.97 5.73 -16.67
CA ASN A 241 -3.59 4.95 -15.51
C ASN A 241 -4.09 3.50 -15.64
N ALA A 242 -3.25 2.53 -15.29
CA ALA A 242 -3.60 1.12 -15.20
C ALA A 242 -2.93 0.45 -13.99
N HIS A 243 -3.47 -0.70 -13.60
CA HIS A 243 -3.00 -1.52 -12.50
C HIS A 243 -2.21 -2.73 -13.00
N VAL A 244 -1.17 -3.10 -12.27
CA VAL A 244 -0.30 -4.27 -12.50
C VAL A 244 0.14 -4.49 -13.96
N PRO A 245 0.64 -3.45 -14.66
CA PRO A 245 1.10 -3.61 -16.05
C PRO A 245 2.26 -4.62 -16.16
N GLU A 246 2.97 -4.89 -15.07
CA GLU A 246 3.99 -5.93 -15.04
C GLU A 246 3.45 -7.36 -15.20
N ASP A 247 2.17 -7.59 -14.89
CA ASP A 247 1.53 -8.91 -15.02
C ASP A 247 1.08 -9.15 -16.48
N THR A 248 1.10 -8.12 -17.33
CA THR A 248 0.84 -8.17 -18.80
C THR A 248 2.06 -7.79 -19.63
N ASP A 249 3.28 -7.99 -19.10
CA ASP A 249 4.55 -7.68 -19.77
C ASP A 249 4.68 -6.24 -20.29
N PHE A 250 3.91 -5.31 -19.70
CA PHE A 250 3.79 -3.91 -20.11
C PHE A 250 3.28 -3.74 -21.55
N GLU A 251 2.39 -4.63 -22.00
CA GLU A 251 1.74 -4.52 -23.31
C GLU A 251 0.63 -3.46 -23.30
N LEU A 252 0.75 -2.46 -24.17
CA LEU A 252 -0.19 -1.35 -24.29
C LEU A 252 -0.76 -1.26 -25.71
N PRO A 253 -2.01 -0.78 -25.87
CA PRO A 253 -2.59 -0.53 -27.19
C PRO A 253 -1.83 0.59 -27.92
N PRO A 254 -1.70 0.52 -29.26
CA PRO A 254 -0.99 1.56 -30.04
C PRO A 254 -1.50 2.98 -29.82
N ALA A 255 -2.78 3.14 -29.46
CA ALA A 255 -3.38 4.44 -29.14
C ALA A 255 -2.64 5.16 -28.00
N ALA A 256 -2.21 4.43 -26.97
CA ALA A 256 -1.54 5.00 -25.79
C ALA A 256 -0.26 5.78 -26.15
N PHE A 257 0.45 5.35 -27.19
CA PHE A 257 1.67 6.02 -27.65
C PHE A 257 1.40 7.23 -28.56
N LYS A 258 0.22 7.29 -29.19
CA LYS A 258 -0.15 8.37 -30.14
C LYS A 258 -0.77 9.59 -29.45
N ILE A 259 -1.54 9.38 -28.37
CA ILE A 259 -2.33 10.46 -27.73
C ILE A 259 -1.53 11.46 -26.87
N ASN A 260 -0.20 11.40 -26.89
CA ASN A 260 0.72 12.27 -26.13
C ASN A 260 0.30 12.54 -24.67
N LYS A 261 -0.31 11.54 -24.01
CA LYS A 261 -0.64 11.56 -22.60
C LYS A 261 0.45 10.89 -21.78
N LEU A 262 0.55 11.30 -20.52
CA LEU A 262 1.32 10.59 -19.51
C LEU A 262 0.70 9.20 -19.30
N ILE A 263 1.57 8.22 -19.03
CA ILE A 263 1.17 6.84 -18.79
C ILE A 263 1.70 6.46 -17.42
N TRP A 264 0.81 6.03 -16.54
CA TRP A 264 1.09 5.72 -15.16
C TRP A 264 0.76 4.26 -14.86
N SER A 265 1.52 3.70 -13.94
CA SER A 265 1.09 2.57 -13.13
C SER A 265 0.63 3.13 -11.79
N GLY A 266 -0.69 3.26 -11.62
CA GLY A 266 -1.34 3.78 -10.41
C GLY A 266 -1.48 2.74 -9.31
N GLU A 267 -1.18 1.48 -9.64
CA GLU A 267 -0.95 0.39 -8.71
C GLU A 267 -0.07 -0.69 -9.35
N SER A 268 1.01 -1.07 -8.68
CA SER A 268 1.91 -2.18 -9.03
C SER A 268 2.12 -3.05 -7.80
N HIS A 269 2.43 -4.32 -8.03
CA HIS A 269 2.56 -5.32 -6.98
C HIS A 269 3.91 -6.05 -7.07
N ALA A 270 4.80 -5.72 -6.14
CA ALA A 270 6.00 -6.52 -5.89
C ALA A 270 5.67 -7.85 -5.19
N ARG A 271 4.57 -7.88 -4.42
CA ARG A 271 4.02 -9.02 -3.65
C ARG A 271 5.03 -9.61 -2.64
N GLY A 272 5.22 -8.94 -1.50
CA GLY A 272 5.99 -9.46 -0.37
C GLY A 272 7.00 -8.48 0.24
N GLY A 273 7.32 -8.71 1.52
CA GLY A 273 8.38 -8.03 2.26
C GLY A 273 9.78 -8.66 2.14
N ASN A 274 10.09 -9.35 1.04
CA ASN A 274 11.25 -10.24 0.94
C ASN A 274 12.10 -10.00 -0.32
N TRP A 275 13.18 -10.77 -0.47
CA TRP A 275 14.11 -10.66 -1.60
C TRP A 275 13.48 -10.96 -2.97
N LYS A 276 12.46 -11.83 -3.05
CA LYS A 276 11.75 -12.10 -4.31
C LYS A 276 10.97 -10.87 -4.75
N ALA A 277 10.26 -10.23 -3.83
CA ALA A 277 9.56 -8.99 -4.10
C ALA A 277 10.53 -7.86 -4.47
N ALA A 278 11.67 -7.75 -3.77
CA ALA A 278 12.71 -6.79 -4.12
C ALA A 278 13.24 -7.00 -5.56
N ALA A 279 13.48 -8.26 -5.96
CA ALA A 279 13.89 -8.59 -7.33
C ALA A 279 12.83 -8.18 -8.37
N LYS A 280 11.56 -8.49 -8.10
CA LYS A 280 10.43 -8.13 -8.97
C LYS A 280 10.36 -6.61 -9.12
N MET A 281 10.39 -5.88 -8.01
CA MET A 281 10.30 -4.42 -7.97
C MET A 281 11.39 -3.74 -8.80
N VAL A 282 12.64 -4.22 -8.71
CA VAL A 282 13.75 -3.69 -9.51
C VAL A 282 13.50 -3.85 -11.01
N SER A 283 13.03 -5.03 -11.42
CA SER A 283 12.68 -5.29 -12.82
C SER A 283 11.53 -4.39 -13.29
N ILE A 284 10.50 -4.20 -12.47
CA ILE A 284 9.36 -3.31 -12.79
C ILE A 284 9.87 -1.89 -13.04
N ASN A 285 10.64 -1.34 -12.11
CA ASN A 285 11.04 0.06 -12.14
C ASN A 285 11.78 0.45 -13.41
N ASN A 286 12.73 -0.37 -13.89
CA ASN A 286 13.45 -0.08 -15.12
C ASN A 286 12.57 -0.36 -16.36
N ARG A 287 11.90 -1.51 -16.39
CA ARG A 287 11.21 -1.99 -17.59
C ARG A 287 9.95 -1.19 -17.91
N ALA A 288 9.27 -0.65 -16.91
CA ALA A 288 8.05 0.15 -17.09
C ALA A 288 8.28 1.33 -18.05
N TYR A 289 9.38 2.07 -17.91
CA TYR A 289 9.71 3.14 -18.83
C TYR A 289 10.17 2.62 -20.20
N ILE A 290 11.05 1.61 -20.20
CA ILE A 290 11.66 1.08 -21.43
C ILE A 290 10.59 0.51 -22.38
N LEU A 291 9.63 -0.24 -21.83
CA LEU A 291 8.63 -0.99 -22.60
C LEU A 291 7.34 -0.18 -22.84
N ALA A 292 6.88 0.56 -21.84
CA ALA A 292 5.57 1.21 -21.88
C ALA A 292 5.60 2.73 -21.72
N ARG A 293 6.79 3.34 -21.62
CA ARG A 293 6.93 4.79 -21.38
C ARG A 293 6.19 5.27 -20.12
N ILE A 294 6.07 4.39 -19.13
CA ILE A 294 5.46 4.70 -17.83
C ILE A 294 6.39 5.62 -17.04
N THR A 295 5.86 6.75 -16.57
CA THR A 295 6.64 7.81 -15.90
C THR A 295 6.43 7.90 -14.39
N ARG A 296 5.40 7.21 -13.89
CA ARG A 296 5.01 7.15 -12.48
C ARG A 296 4.61 5.72 -12.13
N ILE A 297 5.09 5.24 -10.99
CA ILE A 297 4.75 3.91 -10.45
C ILE A 297 4.34 4.10 -8.99
N ILE A 298 3.16 3.62 -8.63
CA ILE A 298 2.66 3.55 -7.27
C ILE A 298 2.57 2.08 -6.88
N TYR A 299 3.17 1.69 -5.78
CA TYR A 299 3.08 0.33 -5.29
C TYR A 299 2.04 0.20 -4.18
N TRP A 300 1.23 -0.85 -4.26
CA TRP A 300 0.42 -1.26 -3.12
C TRP A 300 1.11 -2.39 -2.35
N SER A 301 1.29 -2.28 -1.03
CA SER A 301 0.91 -1.16 -0.15
C SER A 301 2.12 -0.33 0.32
N LEU A 302 1.86 0.82 0.94
CA LEU A 302 2.88 1.64 1.61
C LEU A 302 3.64 0.83 2.68
N ILE A 303 2.90 0.13 3.53
CA ILE A 303 3.42 -0.62 4.66
C ILE A 303 2.44 -1.72 5.04
N THR A 304 2.94 -2.88 5.49
CA THR A 304 2.10 -3.90 6.13
C THR A 304 1.94 -3.55 7.59
N SER A 305 0.94 -2.72 7.89
CA SER A 305 0.54 -2.33 9.25
C SER A 305 -0.87 -2.84 9.57
N TYR A 306 -1.08 -4.13 9.35
CA TYR A 306 -2.27 -4.88 9.68
C TYR A 306 -1.89 -6.35 9.94
N PRO A 307 -2.72 -7.13 10.64
CA PRO A 307 -2.42 -8.50 11.01
C PRO A 307 -2.25 -9.42 9.79
N ASP A 308 -1.33 -10.38 9.92
CA ASP A 308 -0.99 -11.31 8.83
C ASP A 308 -2.10 -12.33 8.51
N TYR A 309 -3.15 -12.40 9.33
CA TYR A 309 -4.30 -13.28 9.07
C TYR A 309 -5.31 -12.70 8.07
N LEU A 310 -5.17 -11.42 7.69
CA LEU A 310 -6.04 -10.76 6.72
C LEU A 310 -5.66 -11.16 5.29
N ALA A 311 -6.39 -10.65 4.31
CA ALA A 311 -6.45 -11.22 2.97
C ALA A 311 -5.15 -11.02 2.16
N ALA A 312 -4.34 -10.02 2.48
CA ALA A 312 -3.14 -9.71 1.70
C ALA A 312 -1.87 -9.51 2.54
N PRO A 313 -1.41 -10.49 3.33
CA PRO A 313 -0.28 -10.32 4.22
C PRO A 313 1.02 -9.97 3.48
N GLY A 314 1.83 -9.11 4.09
CA GLY A 314 3.17 -8.76 3.59
C GLY A 314 3.18 -7.98 2.26
N SER A 315 2.12 -7.25 1.94
CA SER A 315 2.04 -6.43 0.71
C SER A 315 3.01 -5.24 0.68
N GLY A 316 3.41 -4.72 1.85
CA GLY A 316 4.14 -3.46 1.99
C GLY A 316 5.65 -3.59 1.83
N MET A 317 6.31 -2.44 1.64
CA MET A 317 7.78 -2.37 1.56
C MET A 317 8.50 -2.47 2.91
N MET A 318 7.72 -2.34 3.99
CA MET A 318 8.09 -2.50 5.39
C MET A 318 6.95 -3.24 6.10
N LYS A 319 7.25 -3.80 7.27
CA LYS A 319 6.24 -4.40 8.15
C LYS A 319 6.26 -3.72 9.52
N ALA A 320 5.10 -3.24 9.96
CA ALA A 320 4.91 -2.63 11.27
C ALA A 320 3.49 -2.93 11.75
N ASN A 321 3.23 -4.20 12.10
CA ASN A 321 1.91 -4.70 12.47
C ASN A 321 1.80 -5.18 13.93
N THR A 322 2.74 -4.78 14.80
CA THR A 322 2.76 -5.15 16.23
C THR A 322 2.98 -3.93 17.14
N PRO A 323 2.10 -2.92 17.09
CA PRO A 323 2.24 -1.67 17.86
C PRO A 323 2.40 -1.90 19.37
N TRP A 324 1.77 -2.94 19.93
CA TRP A 324 1.93 -3.34 21.35
C TRP A 324 3.36 -3.72 21.74
N SER A 325 4.21 -4.09 20.78
CA SER A 325 5.62 -4.38 21.01
C SER A 325 6.57 -3.27 20.55
N GLY A 326 6.11 -2.41 19.63
CA GLY A 326 6.95 -1.42 18.93
C GLY A 326 7.89 -2.02 17.88
N HIS A 327 7.89 -3.35 17.67
CA HIS A 327 8.74 -4.02 16.68
C HIS A 327 8.33 -3.66 15.24
N TYR A 328 9.29 -3.44 14.36
CA TYR A 328 9.05 -3.26 12.92
C TYR A 328 10.22 -3.82 12.10
N GLU A 329 9.99 -4.05 10.82
CA GLU A 329 10.98 -4.60 9.90
C GLU A 329 11.24 -3.62 8.74
N VAL A 330 12.50 -3.24 8.57
CA VAL A 330 12.98 -2.54 7.36
C VAL A 330 13.31 -3.59 6.30
N GLN A 331 12.35 -3.85 5.41
CA GLN A 331 12.42 -4.97 4.49
C GLN A 331 13.17 -4.65 3.18
N PRO A 332 13.69 -5.66 2.46
CA PRO A 332 14.47 -5.46 1.23
C PRO A 332 13.81 -4.55 0.17
N PRO A 333 12.49 -4.61 -0.11
CA PRO A 333 11.86 -3.76 -1.11
C PRO A 333 12.04 -2.25 -0.87
N LEU A 334 12.08 -1.79 0.39
CA LEU A 334 12.29 -0.37 0.71
C LEU A 334 13.54 0.21 0.02
N TRP A 335 14.62 -0.54 0.00
CA TRP A 335 15.88 -0.08 -0.59
C TRP A 335 15.84 -0.05 -2.12
N MET A 336 14.88 -0.76 -2.74
CA MET A 336 14.69 -0.72 -4.20
C MET A 336 14.01 0.58 -4.63
N TYR A 337 13.15 1.18 -3.78
CA TYR A 337 12.72 2.57 -3.97
C TYR A 337 13.92 3.52 -3.91
N ALA A 338 14.78 3.35 -2.90
CA ALA A 338 15.91 4.23 -2.65
C ALA A 338 16.86 4.32 -3.87
N HIS A 339 17.06 3.21 -4.59
CA HIS A 339 17.88 3.14 -5.80
C HIS A 339 17.41 4.04 -6.95
N ILE A 340 16.18 4.57 -6.92
CA ILE A 340 15.67 5.50 -7.93
C ILE A 340 15.27 6.83 -7.29
N ASN A 341 14.48 6.79 -6.23
CA ASN A 341 13.97 7.99 -5.59
C ASN A 341 15.07 8.84 -4.94
N GLN A 342 16.18 8.24 -4.50
CA GLN A 342 17.33 9.03 -4.06
C GLN A 342 18.24 9.47 -5.22
N PHE A 343 18.02 9.04 -6.45
CA PHE A 343 18.91 9.30 -7.60
C PHE A 343 18.27 10.18 -8.66
N ALA A 344 16.95 10.31 -8.69
CA ALA A 344 16.24 11.25 -9.54
C ALA A 344 15.11 11.92 -8.76
N ARG A 345 14.72 13.12 -9.19
CA ARG A 345 13.58 13.87 -8.64
C ARG A 345 12.51 14.03 -9.72
N PRO A 346 11.22 14.12 -9.36
CA PRO A 346 10.18 14.51 -10.31
C PRO A 346 10.57 15.78 -11.08
N GLY A 347 10.37 15.77 -12.39
CA GLY A 347 10.80 16.86 -13.29
C GLY A 347 12.08 16.57 -14.08
N TRP A 348 12.90 15.60 -13.64
CA TRP A 348 13.98 15.07 -14.47
C TRP A 348 13.41 14.37 -15.70
N LYS A 349 14.20 14.26 -16.77
CA LYS A 349 13.79 13.55 -17.98
C LYS A 349 14.57 12.26 -18.15
N TYR A 350 13.88 11.22 -18.60
CA TYR A 350 14.56 10.06 -19.15
C TYR A 350 15.34 10.45 -20.41
N VAL A 351 16.44 9.77 -20.67
CA VAL A 351 17.20 9.85 -21.93
C VAL A 351 17.01 8.51 -22.65
N ASN A 352 16.26 8.48 -23.75
CA ASN A 352 15.82 7.23 -24.39
C ASN A 352 16.99 6.37 -24.88
N ASP A 353 18.03 6.98 -25.44
CA ASP A 353 19.26 6.31 -25.89
C ASP A 353 19.96 5.58 -24.74
N GLY A 354 19.84 6.11 -23.53
CA GLY A 354 20.35 5.54 -22.28
C GLY A 354 19.36 4.60 -21.56
N CYS A 355 18.24 4.24 -22.20
CA CYS A 355 17.23 3.34 -21.66
C CYS A 355 17.11 2.07 -22.51
N LYS A 356 17.64 0.93 -22.04
CA LYS A 356 17.70 -0.32 -22.82
C LYS A 356 17.39 -1.54 -21.97
N TYR A 357 16.68 -2.50 -22.56
CA TYR A 357 16.47 -3.83 -21.98
C TYR A 357 17.14 -4.91 -22.83
N PHE A 358 18.22 -5.49 -22.32
CA PHE A 358 18.93 -6.58 -22.96
C PHE A 358 18.31 -7.91 -22.54
N ARG A 359 17.11 -8.20 -23.06
CA ARG A 359 16.27 -9.34 -22.63
C ARG A 359 17.01 -10.67 -22.58
N GLN A 360 17.82 -10.99 -23.59
CA GLN A 360 18.59 -12.24 -23.63
C GLN A 360 19.72 -12.28 -22.59
N ALA A 361 20.33 -11.14 -22.28
CA ALA A 361 21.40 -11.03 -21.30
C ALA A 361 20.86 -10.89 -19.85
N GLY A 362 19.56 -10.60 -19.69
CA GLY A 362 18.89 -10.57 -18.39
C GLY A 362 19.14 -9.30 -17.57
N TRP A 363 19.46 -8.17 -18.21
CA TRP A 363 19.69 -6.90 -17.51
C TRP A 363 19.09 -5.72 -18.27
N SER A 364 18.79 -4.64 -17.56
CA SER A 364 18.29 -3.39 -18.13
C SER A 364 18.96 -2.18 -17.49
N VAL A 365 18.90 -1.06 -18.20
CA VAL A 365 19.43 0.23 -17.74
C VAL A 365 18.47 1.34 -18.11
N ILE A 366 18.32 2.31 -17.21
CA ILE A 366 17.65 3.59 -17.47
C ILE A 366 18.59 4.73 -17.14
N THR A 367 18.47 5.83 -17.87
CA THR A 367 19.21 7.06 -17.65
C THR A 367 18.24 8.22 -17.47
N LEU A 368 18.45 9.02 -16.42
CA LEU A 368 17.71 10.24 -16.16
C LEU A 368 18.66 11.43 -16.09
N LYS A 369 18.26 12.55 -16.68
CA LYS A 369 19.00 13.81 -16.66
C LYS A 369 18.15 14.90 -16.00
N ASP A 370 18.80 15.71 -15.18
CA ASP A 370 18.25 16.97 -14.72
C ASP A 370 18.07 17.93 -15.90
N THR A 371 16.92 18.59 -15.98
CA THR A 371 16.65 19.58 -17.03
C THR A 371 17.21 20.95 -16.68
N ALA A 372 17.46 21.23 -15.40
CA ALA A 372 18.00 22.49 -14.92
C ALA A 372 19.54 22.50 -14.83
N THR A 373 20.17 21.33 -14.82
CA THR A 373 21.63 21.18 -14.68
C THR A 373 22.15 20.07 -15.58
N ASP A 374 23.48 19.90 -15.63
CA ASP A 374 24.08 18.76 -16.36
C ASP A 374 24.15 17.48 -15.52
N ASN A 375 23.50 17.46 -14.35
CA ASN A 375 23.47 16.25 -13.52
C ASN A 375 22.67 15.13 -14.19
N TYR A 376 23.11 13.91 -13.96
CA TYR A 376 22.45 12.72 -14.45
C TYR A 376 22.62 11.54 -13.50
N SER A 377 21.77 10.55 -13.71
CA SER A 377 21.77 9.29 -12.98
C SER A 377 21.52 8.12 -13.93
N ILE A 378 22.19 7.00 -13.67
CA ILE A 378 22.07 5.76 -14.43
C ILE A 378 21.75 4.64 -13.45
N ILE A 379 20.65 3.92 -13.69
CA ILE A 379 20.18 2.83 -12.84
C ILE A 379 20.22 1.53 -13.65
N ILE A 380 21.03 0.58 -13.21
CA ILE A 380 21.28 -0.69 -13.90
C ILE A 380 20.75 -1.82 -13.02
N GLU A 381 19.94 -2.72 -13.57
CA GLU A 381 19.52 -3.94 -12.90
C GLU A 381 19.88 -5.19 -13.69
N THR A 382 20.22 -6.25 -12.97
CA THR A 382 20.74 -7.50 -13.52
C THR A 382 20.00 -8.73 -12.98
N MET A 383 18.70 -8.59 -12.68
CA MET A 383 17.93 -9.63 -11.98
C MET A 383 17.80 -10.93 -12.78
N GLY A 384 17.93 -10.88 -14.11
CA GLY A 384 17.94 -12.06 -14.98
C GLY A 384 19.34 -12.48 -15.46
N ALA A 385 20.40 -11.73 -15.12
CA ALA A 385 21.73 -11.98 -15.64
C ALA A 385 22.34 -13.22 -14.97
N ARG A 386 23.08 -14.03 -15.74
CA ARG A 386 23.71 -15.27 -15.24
C ARG A 386 25.22 -15.16 -15.03
N LYS A 387 25.83 -14.12 -15.59
CA LYS A 387 27.28 -13.86 -15.51
C LYS A 387 27.53 -12.36 -15.39
N PRO A 388 28.71 -11.93 -14.94
CA PRO A 388 29.07 -10.51 -14.93
C PRO A 388 29.02 -9.91 -16.34
N HIS A 389 28.64 -8.63 -16.42
CA HIS A 389 28.63 -7.86 -17.67
C HIS A 389 29.45 -6.60 -17.52
N THR A 390 30.35 -6.33 -18.46
CA THR A 390 31.03 -5.03 -18.56
C THR A 390 30.26 -4.15 -19.52
N ILE A 391 29.90 -2.96 -19.05
CA ILE A 391 29.15 -1.97 -19.81
C ILE A 391 30.05 -0.75 -19.98
N HIS A 392 30.21 -0.30 -21.22
CA HIS A 392 30.96 0.89 -21.58
C HIS A 392 29.98 1.98 -22.00
N PHE A 393 30.04 3.13 -21.32
CA PHE A 393 29.17 4.27 -21.57
C PHE A 393 29.94 5.38 -22.29
N ILE A 394 29.33 5.92 -23.34
CA ILE A 394 29.82 7.10 -24.09
C ILE A 394 28.78 8.20 -23.94
N LEU A 395 29.16 9.34 -23.37
CA LEU A 395 28.26 10.46 -23.07
C LEU A 395 28.48 11.59 -24.07
N ASN A 396 27.49 11.83 -24.93
CA ASN A 396 27.54 12.89 -25.93
C ASN A 396 26.75 14.11 -25.50
N GLY A 397 27.36 15.29 -25.61
CA GLY A 397 26.75 16.57 -25.24
C GLY A 397 26.90 16.91 -23.75
N ASN A 398 26.03 17.78 -23.27
CA ASN A 398 26.18 18.40 -21.94
C ASN A 398 25.77 17.43 -20.81
N PHE A 399 26.74 16.62 -20.38
CA PHE A 399 26.69 15.84 -19.16
C PHE A 399 27.74 16.34 -18.16
N SER A 400 27.39 16.35 -16.89
CA SER A 400 28.29 16.75 -15.81
C SER A 400 29.52 15.85 -15.79
N THR A 401 30.70 16.45 -15.72
CA THR A 401 31.99 15.75 -15.62
C THR A 401 32.37 15.37 -14.19
N LYS A 402 31.51 15.68 -13.19
CA LYS A 402 31.71 15.29 -11.79
C LYS A 402 31.82 13.76 -11.65
N PRO A 403 32.57 13.25 -10.65
CA PRO A 403 32.61 11.83 -10.37
C PRO A 403 31.20 11.27 -10.10
N LEU A 404 30.94 10.06 -10.56
CA LEU A 404 29.72 9.31 -10.32
C LEU A 404 29.79 8.63 -8.96
N ALA A 405 28.89 9.02 -8.05
CA ALA A 405 28.61 8.29 -6.83
C ALA A 405 27.93 6.96 -7.18
N VAL A 406 28.49 5.84 -6.74
CA VAL A 406 27.97 4.49 -7.08
C VAL A 406 27.41 3.79 -5.85
N TRP A 407 26.19 3.27 -5.96
CA TRP A 407 25.53 2.48 -4.91
C TRP A 407 25.05 1.15 -5.46
N GLU A 408 25.15 0.10 -4.64
CA GLU A 408 24.84 -1.26 -5.05
C GLU A 408 23.97 -1.98 -4.01
N SER A 409 22.98 -2.74 -4.49
CA SER A 409 22.41 -3.86 -3.73
C SER A 409 22.67 -5.15 -4.47
N SER A 410 23.18 -6.17 -3.77
CA SER A 410 23.31 -7.53 -4.29
C SER A 410 22.34 -8.42 -3.52
N LEU A 411 21.41 -9.05 -4.26
CA LEU A 411 20.31 -9.79 -3.65
C LEU A 411 20.82 -10.90 -2.76
N LYS A 412 20.19 -11.04 -1.58
CA LYS A 412 20.57 -12.01 -0.52
C LYS A 412 21.98 -11.80 0.05
N LYS A 413 22.67 -10.70 -0.28
CA LYS A 413 24.00 -10.37 0.26
C LYS A 413 23.99 -9.06 1.03
N PHE A 414 23.67 -7.94 0.37
CA PHE A 414 23.65 -6.63 1.01
C PHE A 414 22.71 -5.67 0.27
N LEU A 415 22.22 -4.67 1.01
CA LEU A 415 21.31 -3.64 0.52
C LEU A 415 22.01 -2.28 0.59
N PHE A 416 21.88 -1.49 -0.48
CA PHE A 416 22.18 -0.06 -0.55
C PHE A 416 23.57 0.31 -0.01
N LYS A 417 24.61 -0.38 -0.50
CA LYS A 417 26.01 -0.18 -0.10
C LYS A 417 26.68 0.84 -1.02
N ARG A 418 27.39 1.81 -0.44
CA ARG A 418 28.24 2.75 -1.18
C ARG A 418 29.48 2.02 -1.75
N GLN A 419 29.77 2.27 -3.01
CA GLN A 419 30.96 1.81 -3.72
C GLN A 419 31.88 2.99 -4.04
N SER A 420 33.07 2.69 -4.56
CA SER A 420 34.01 3.71 -5.06
C SER A 420 33.38 4.53 -6.19
N ASP A 421 33.67 5.82 -6.20
CA ASP A 421 33.22 6.71 -7.26
C ASP A 421 33.90 6.35 -8.60
N ILE A 422 33.18 6.52 -9.70
CA ILE A 422 33.73 6.39 -11.05
C ILE A 422 33.98 7.80 -11.59
N LEU A 423 35.18 8.08 -12.09
CA LEU A 423 35.49 9.32 -12.78
C LEU A 423 35.32 9.11 -14.30
N PRO A 424 34.35 9.77 -14.96
CA PRO A 424 34.28 9.73 -16.41
C PRO A 424 35.51 10.40 -17.03
N GLY A 425 36.25 9.66 -17.87
CA GLY A 425 37.40 10.17 -18.63
C GLY A 425 36.98 10.44 -20.06
N HIS A 426 37.21 11.65 -20.57
CA HIS A 426 36.79 12.05 -21.93
C HIS A 426 35.32 11.76 -22.24
N HIS A 427 34.42 11.99 -21.27
CA HIS A 427 32.99 11.66 -21.37
C HIS A 427 32.66 10.17 -21.54
N GLU A 428 33.59 9.28 -21.18
CA GLU A 428 33.40 7.84 -21.23
C GLU A 428 33.74 7.20 -19.88
N PHE A 429 33.12 6.06 -19.59
CA PHE A 429 33.49 5.22 -18.46
C PHE A 429 32.97 3.79 -18.64
N SER A 430 33.47 2.87 -17.83
CA SER A 430 33.02 1.48 -17.82
C SER A 430 32.70 1.01 -16.41
N ILE A 431 31.76 0.07 -16.30
CA ILE A 431 31.43 -0.63 -15.05
C ILE A 431 31.20 -2.11 -15.33
N THR A 432 31.72 -2.98 -14.46
CA THR A 432 31.37 -4.39 -14.44
C THR A 432 30.28 -4.64 -13.41
N VAL A 433 29.11 -5.07 -13.86
CA VAL A 433 27.94 -5.37 -13.02
C VAL A 433 27.83 -6.87 -12.78
N GLN A 434 27.54 -7.25 -11.54
CA GLN A 434 27.37 -8.65 -11.12
C GLN A 434 25.93 -9.12 -11.31
N PRO A 435 25.69 -10.43 -11.50
CA PRO A 435 24.34 -11.02 -11.47
C PRO A 435 23.53 -10.69 -10.22
N HIS A 436 22.20 -10.59 -10.38
CA HIS A 436 21.24 -10.41 -9.29
C HIS A 436 21.55 -9.19 -8.41
N ALA A 437 21.89 -8.08 -9.06
CA ALA A 437 22.21 -6.83 -8.40
C ALA A 437 21.56 -5.62 -9.09
N ILE A 438 21.47 -4.52 -8.34
CA ILE A 438 21.10 -3.20 -8.83
C ILE A 438 22.21 -2.21 -8.50
N TYR A 439 22.56 -1.38 -9.48
CA TYR A 439 23.55 -0.32 -9.38
C TYR A 439 22.89 1.02 -9.68
N SER A 440 23.14 2.02 -8.84
CA SER A 440 22.70 3.40 -9.07
C SER A 440 23.90 4.32 -9.09
N LEU A 441 24.12 4.98 -10.21
CA LEU A 441 25.22 5.90 -10.45
C LEU A 441 24.64 7.30 -10.58
N THR A 442 25.25 8.32 -9.98
CA THR A 442 24.78 9.71 -10.12
C THR A 442 25.89 10.72 -9.93
N THR A 443 25.82 11.84 -10.64
CA THR A 443 26.71 12.99 -10.42
C THR A 443 26.29 13.84 -9.22
N THR A 444 25.10 13.61 -8.67
CA THR A 444 24.62 14.26 -7.45
C THR A 444 25.28 13.65 -6.20
N ARG A 445 25.04 14.25 -5.03
CA ARG A 445 25.52 13.76 -3.74
C ARG A 445 24.40 13.79 -2.69
N GLY A 446 24.67 13.18 -1.53
CA GLY A 446 23.75 13.13 -0.38
C GLY A 446 22.86 11.89 -0.33
N GLN A 447 22.97 10.93 -1.25
CA GLN A 447 22.36 9.61 -1.09
C GLN A 447 22.91 8.94 0.18
N GLN A 448 22.05 8.26 0.94
CA GLN A 448 22.44 7.58 2.16
C GLN A 448 21.54 6.39 2.47
N LYS A 449 22.12 5.40 3.13
CA LYS A 449 21.40 4.29 3.75
C LYS A 449 21.00 4.72 5.17
N GLY A 450 19.77 5.14 5.34
CA GLY A 450 19.23 5.49 6.66
C GLY A 450 19.35 4.33 7.65
N ILE A 451 19.57 4.67 8.91
CA ILE A 451 19.59 3.74 10.04
C ILE A 451 18.61 4.31 11.06
N SER A 452 17.82 3.45 11.70
CA SER A 452 16.91 3.87 12.75
C SER A 452 17.69 4.61 13.84
N GLN A 453 17.10 5.68 14.38
CA GLN A 453 17.74 6.40 15.48
C GLN A 453 17.70 5.55 16.77
N HIS A 454 16.68 4.70 16.88
CA HIS A 454 16.46 3.84 18.04
C HIS A 454 16.62 2.37 17.67
N ALA A 455 17.01 1.56 18.66
CA ALA A 455 17.04 0.11 18.51
C ALA A 455 15.61 -0.42 18.32
N ILE A 456 15.43 -1.28 17.32
CA ILE A 456 14.13 -1.91 17.05
C ILE A 456 13.82 -2.88 18.20
N PRO A 457 12.66 -2.74 18.87
CA PRO A 457 12.24 -3.66 19.93
C PRO A 457 12.13 -5.11 19.45
N ALA A 458 12.26 -6.06 20.38
CA ALA A 458 11.94 -7.46 20.08
C ALA A 458 10.44 -7.63 19.87
N SER A 459 10.06 -8.46 18.88
CA SER A 459 8.67 -8.82 18.63
C SER A 459 8.04 -9.52 19.84
N LYS A 460 6.78 -9.22 20.11
CA LYS A 460 5.96 -9.86 21.15
C LYS A 460 4.61 -10.28 20.59
N PRO A 461 4.05 -11.43 21.04
CA PRO A 461 2.71 -11.84 20.65
C PRO A 461 1.67 -10.81 21.12
N PHE A 462 0.48 -10.83 20.49
CA PHE A 462 -0.64 -10.00 20.91
C PHE A 462 -1.00 -10.27 22.39
N PRO A 463 -1.34 -9.25 23.19
CA PRO A 463 -1.71 -9.43 24.60
C PRO A 463 -2.85 -10.44 24.81
N LYS A 464 -2.61 -11.48 25.61
CA LYS A 464 -3.62 -12.48 25.99
C LYS A 464 -4.74 -11.93 26.89
N VAL A 465 -4.52 -10.77 27.51
CA VAL A 465 -5.50 -10.07 28.33
C VAL A 465 -5.57 -8.64 27.87
N TYR A 466 -6.77 -8.18 27.52
CA TYR A 466 -7.02 -6.80 27.12
C TYR A 466 -8.36 -6.33 27.69
N LYS A 467 -8.42 -5.06 28.05
CA LYS A 467 -9.63 -4.38 28.49
C LYS A 467 -9.65 -2.95 27.97
N ASP A 468 -10.82 -2.47 27.62
CA ASP A 468 -11.03 -1.11 27.16
C ASP A 468 -12.44 -0.67 27.48
N ASN A 469 -12.56 0.47 28.16
CA ASN A 469 -13.82 1.16 28.39
C ASN A 469 -13.92 2.45 27.56
N PHE A 470 -12.99 2.65 26.62
CA PHE A 470 -12.96 3.74 25.64
C PHE A 470 -12.86 5.17 26.20
N ASP A 471 -12.93 5.37 27.52
CA ASP A 471 -12.91 6.69 28.19
C ASP A 471 -11.64 7.50 27.92
N HIS A 472 -10.53 6.82 27.61
CA HIS A 472 -9.24 7.43 27.31
C HIS A 472 -8.94 7.54 25.81
N ASP A 473 -9.80 6.98 24.95
CA ASP A 473 -9.56 6.93 23.51
C ASP A 473 -9.98 8.19 22.79
N SER A 474 -9.31 8.48 21.68
CA SER A 474 -9.59 9.68 20.89
C SER A 474 -10.99 9.66 20.28
N LEU A 475 -11.74 10.75 20.46
CA LEU A 475 -13.10 10.88 19.90
C LEU A 475 -13.07 10.91 18.36
N ASN A 476 -14.07 10.29 17.74
CA ASN A 476 -14.22 10.15 16.29
C ASN A 476 -13.09 9.37 15.62
N HIS A 477 -12.41 8.52 16.41
CA HIS A 477 -11.42 7.57 15.93
C HIS A 477 -11.81 6.17 16.36
N GLN A 478 -11.30 5.20 15.62
CA GLN A 478 -11.34 3.81 16.02
C GLN A 478 -10.38 3.58 17.21
N PRO A 479 -10.74 2.77 18.23
CA PRO A 479 -9.85 2.44 19.35
C PRO A 479 -8.55 1.74 18.92
N PRO A 480 -7.45 1.85 19.69
CA PRO A 480 -6.19 1.16 19.39
C PRO A 480 -6.33 -0.35 19.17
N PHE A 481 -5.55 -0.90 18.24
CA PHE A 481 -5.45 -2.34 17.90
C PHE A 481 -6.67 -2.99 17.25
N PHE A 482 -7.86 -2.41 17.39
CA PHE A 482 -9.02 -2.88 16.64
C PHE A 482 -8.81 -2.65 15.14
N ILE A 483 -9.61 -3.31 14.31
CA ILE A 483 -9.61 -3.13 12.85
C ILE A 483 -11.05 -3.19 12.35
N SER A 484 -11.63 -2.05 11.94
CA SER A 484 -12.91 -2.10 11.23
C SER A 484 -12.74 -2.90 9.94
N TYR A 485 -13.51 -3.97 9.81
CA TYR A 485 -13.49 -4.84 8.64
C TYR A 485 -14.58 -4.48 7.66
N GLN A 486 -15.72 -3.96 8.14
CA GLN A 486 -16.78 -3.38 7.32
C GLN A 486 -17.51 -2.32 8.13
N GLY A 487 -18.01 -1.27 7.49
CA GLY A 487 -18.62 -0.13 8.18
C GLY A 487 -17.58 0.78 8.85
N ALA A 488 -18.04 1.61 9.78
CA ALA A 488 -17.16 2.50 10.55
C ALA A 488 -17.51 2.43 12.03
N PHE A 489 -16.49 2.29 12.87
CA PHE A 489 -16.63 2.23 14.33
C PHE A 489 -15.77 3.31 14.97
N GLU A 490 -16.40 4.20 15.72
CA GLU A 490 -15.75 5.38 16.28
C GLU A 490 -16.10 5.54 17.77
N VAL A 491 -15.11 5.94 18.56
CA VAL A 491 -15.34 6.35 19.94
C VAL A 491 -16.07 7.68 19.95
N ILE A 492 -17.23 7.73 20.60
CA ILE A 492 -17.98 8.97 20.77
C ILE A 492 -18.20 9.26 22.26
N LYS A 493 -18.51 10.52 22.55
CA LYS A 493 -18.80 10.96 23.91
C LYS A 493 -20.29 10.78 24.22
N ASP A 494 -20.61 10.32 25.42
CA ASP A 494 -21.97 10.40 25.95
C ASP A 494 -22.44 11.87 25.99
N LYS A 495 -23.70 12.10 25.65
CA LYS A 495 -24.33 13.43 25.77
C LYS A 495 -24.70 13.77 27.21
N LYS A 496 -24.91 12.77 28.07
CA LYS A 496 -25.39 12.94 29.46
C LYS A 496 -24.29 12.76 30.51
N SER A 497 -23.25 11.98 30.21
CA SER A 497 -22.10 11.76 31.09
C SER A 497 -20.79 12.21 30.41
N ASN A 498 -19.67 12.06 31.11
CA ASN A 498 -18.35 12.26 30.50
C ASN A 498 -17.75 10.97 29.93
N ASN A 499 -18.49 9.85 30.00
CA ASN A 499 -18.04 8.56 29.50
C ASN A 499 -17.95 8.58 27.97
N ARG A 500 -17.16 7.66 27.43
CA ARG A 500 -17.06 7.42 26.00
C ARG A 500 -17.44 5.97 25.71
N TYR A 501 -17.91 5.73 24.49
CA TYR A 501 -18.26 4.40 24.05
C TYR A 501 -18.04 4.28 22.54
N LEU A 502 -17.81 3.05 22.10
CA LEU A 502 -17.64 2.74 20.68
C LEU A 502 -19.01 2.72 19.99
N LYS A 503 -19.16 3.45 18.90
CA LYS A 503 -20.39 3.52 18.10
C LYS A 503 -20.14 2.95 16.71
N GLN A 504 -21.11 2.19 16.19
CA GLN A 504 -21.19 1.97 14.75
C GLN A 504 -21.80 3.20 14.06
N CYS A 505 -21.06 3.80 13.11
CA CYS A 505 -21.43 5.05 12.45
C CYS A 505 -22.02 4.90 11.04
N ALA A 506 -21.75 3.80 10.34
CA ALA A 506 -22.22 3.56 8.98
C ALA A 506 -23.60 2.86 8.97
N LEU A 507 -24.68 3.63 8.90
CA LEU A 507 -26.05 3.12 9.10
C LEU A 507 -26.76 2.63 7.82
N LYS A 508 -26.06 2.58 6.69
CA LYS A 508 -26.57 2.06 5.43
C LYS A 508 -25.44 1.39 4.68
N GLN A 509 -25.73 0.24 4.07
CA GLN A 509 -24.76 -0.48 3.26
C GLN A 509 -24.16 0.44 2.19
N GLY A 510 -22.83 0.51 2.18
CA GLY A 510 -22.10 1.32 1.23
C GLY A 510 -22.14 0.78 -0.20
N ILE A 511 -21.68 1.62 -1.13
CA ILE A 511 -21.40 1.23 -2.50
C ILE A 511 -20.09 0.45 -2.48
N ASN A 512 -20.22 -0.86 -2.28
CA ASN A 512 -19.09 -1.75 -2.00
C ASN A 512 -18.13 -1.90 -3.18
N TRP A 513 -16.86 -2.13 -2.84
CA TRP A 513 -15.86 -2.70 -3.75
C TRP A 513 -15.99 -4.23 -3.76
N PHE A 514 -15.98 -4.84 -2.56
CA PHE A 514 -16.42 -6.22 -2.34
C PHE A 514 -17.57 -6.30 -1.34
N TYR A 515 -18.48 -7.25 -1.55
CA TYR A 515 -19.64 -7.41 -0.69
C TYR A 515 -19.21 -7.96 0.68
N GLN A 516 -19.52 -7.22 1.73
CA GLN A 516 -19.48 -7.67 3.12
C GLN A 516 -20.82 -7.34 3.77
N PRO A 517 -21.54 -8.33 4.32
CA PRO A 517 -22.96 -8.19 4.67
C PRO A 517 -23.21 -7.32 5.92
N TYR A 518 -22.31 -7.37 6.90
CA TYR A 518 -22.51 -6.74 8.21
C TYR A 518 -21.30 -5.86 8.57
N PRO A 519 -21.53 -4.69 9.17
CA PRO A 519 -20.45 -3.95 9.82
C PRO A 519 -19.82 -4.77 10.93
N SER A 520 -18.48 -4.80 10.96
CA SER A 520 -17.73 -5.51 11.99
C SER A 520 -16.40 -4.84 12.29
N ILE A 521 -15.93 -5.03 13.51
CA ILE A 521 -14.64 -4.57 14.02
C ILE A 521 -13.92 -5.72 14.71
N LEU A 522 -12.74 -6.04 14.20
CA LEU A 522 -11.94 -7.20 14.55
C LEU A 522 -10.97 -6.88 15.69
N PHE A 523 -10.64 -7.90 16.49
CA PHE A 523 -9.64 -7.78 17.55
C PHE A 523 -8.96 -9.13 17.84
N GLY A 524 -7.64 -9.09 18.05
CA GLY A 524 -6.89 -10.20 18.64
C GLY A 524 -5.97 -10.94 17.68
N ASP A 525 -5.72 -12.21 17.99
CA ASP A 525 -4.71 -13.04 17.34
C ASP A 525 -5.32 -14.37 16.88
N SER A 526 -5.00 -14.81 15.66
CA SER A 526 -5.60 -15.99 15.05
C SER A 526 -5.17 -17.31 15.72
N SER A 527 -4.15 -17.29 16.57
CA SER A 527 -3.68 -18.45 17.33
C SER A 527 -4.52 -18.75 18.59
N TRP A 528 -5.38 -17.82 19.03
CA TRP A 528 -6.18 -17.99 20.23
C TRP A 528 -7.16 -19.14 20.10
N ARG A 529 -7.17 -20.04 21.09
CA ARG A 529 -8.08 -21.20 21.11
C ARG A 529 -9.21 -21.01 22.10
N ASP A 530 -8.85 -20.79 23.36
CA ASP A 530 -9.81 -20.54 24.41
C ASP A 530 -9.95 -19.03 24.58
N THR A 531 -11.17 -18.52 24.48
CA THR A 531 -11.49 -17.09 24.59
C THR A 531 -12.65 -16.88 25.55
N LYS A 532 -12.54 -15.82 26.35
CA LYS A 532 -13.62 -15.26 27.15
C LYS A 532 -13.74 -13.78 26.83
N LEU A 533 -14.69 -13.47 25.96
CA LEU A 533 -15.02 -12.13 25.51
C LEU A 533 -16.22 -11.63 26.30
N SER A 534 -16.13 -10.43 26.86
CA SER A 534 -17.28 -9.70 27.40
C SER A 534 -17.31 -8.26 26.88
N VAL A 535 -18.49 -7.74 26.68
CA VAL A 535 -18.73 -6.36 26.24
C VAL A 535 -20.11 -5.91 26.70
N ASP A 536 -20.23 -4.65 27.08
CA ASP A 536 -21.53 -4.02 27.27
C ASP A 536 -22.03 -3.49 25.94
N PHE A 537 -23.31 -3.64 25.64
CA PHE A 537 -23.91 -3.10 24.41
C PHE A 537 -25.22 -2.36 24.68
N LEU A 538 -25.53 -1.42 23.79
CA LEU A 538 -26.79 -0.67 23.79
C LEU A 538 -27.36 -0.60 22.37
N LEU A 539 -28.59 -1.09 22.20
CA LEU A 539 -29.42 -0.89 21.02
C LEU A 539 -30.46 0.20 21.35
N PRO A 540 -30.30 1.45 20.87
CA PRO A 540 -31.23 2.53 21.22
C PRO A 540 -32.63 2.35 20.60
N ASP A 541 -32.72 1.57 19.52
CA ASP A 541 -33.94 1.31 18.75
C ASP A 541 -33.85 -0.12 18.16
N THR A 542 -34.59 -0.40 17.08
CA THR A 542 -34.54 -1.64 16.32
C THR A 542 -33.16 -1.92 15.73
N GLY A 543 -32.77 -3.21 15.73
CA GLY A 543 -31.50 -3.65 15.15
C GLY A 543 -30.96 -4.90 15.82
N ILE A 544 -29.72 -5.23 15.48
CA ILE A 544 -28.99 -6.37 16.05
C ILE A 544 -27.59 -5.95 16.50
N VAL A 545 -27.07 -6.68 17.48
CA VAL A 545 -25.63 -6.77 17.74
C VAL A 545 -25.17 -8.21 17.55
N ARG A 546 -23.88 -8.37 17.27
CA ARG A 546 -23.20 -9.64 17.09
C ARG A 546 -21.90 -9.65 17.87
N VAL A 547 -21.62 -10.78 18.49
CA VAL A 547 -20.33 -11.09 19.09
C VAL A 547 -19.83 -12.37 18.46
N GLU A 548 -18.62 -12.29 17.91
CA GLU A 548 -18.04 -13.35 17.09
C GLU A 548 -16.73 -13.83 17.71
N SER A 549 -16.47 -15.13 17.61
CA SER A 549 -15.26 -15.76 18.14
C SER A 549 -14.76 -16.87 17.22
N ARG A 550 -13.45 -17.13 17.28
CA ARG A 550 -12.73 -18.08 16.43
C ARG A 550 -12.89 -17.76 14.94
N LEU A 551 -12.91 -16.47 14.60
CA LEU A 551 -12.90 -16.02 13.21
C LEU A 551 -11.53 -16.29 12.56
N HIS A 552 -11.52 -16.84 11.36
CA HIS A 552 -10.29 -17.24 10.67
C HIS A 552 -10.49 -17.24 9.14
N HIS A 553 -9.45 -17.59 8.38
CA HIS A 553 -9.49 -17.71 6.90
C HIS A 553 -10.06 -16.47 6.17
N PHE A 554 -9.66 -15.27 6.59
CA PHE A 554 -10.02 -14.05 5.87
C PHE A 554 -9.45 -14.07 4.46
N SER A 555 -10.31 -13.85 3.46
CA SER A 555 -9.91 -13.76 2.06
C SER A 555 -10.85 -12.84 1.28
N TRP A 556 -10.40 -12.40 0.11
CA TRP A 556 -11.18 -11.51 -0.75
C TRP A 556 -12.52 -12.15 -1.13
N ASN A 557 -13.60 -11.38 -1.00
CA ASN A 557 -14.95 -11.78 -1.41
C ASN A 557 -15.42 -13.12 -0.81
N SER A 558 -15.05 -13.39 0.46
CA SER A 558 -15.42 -14.61 1.18
C SER A 558 -16.20 -14.31 2.46
N HIS A 559 -17.03 -15.27 2.87
CA HIS A 559 -17.62 -15.28 4.21
C HIS A 559 -16.55 -15.74 5.21
N VAL A 560 -16.42 -15.01 6.33
CA VAL A 560 -15.44 -15.32 7.37
C VAL A 560 -16.00 -16.44 8.27
N PRO A 561 -15.35 -17.62 8.33
CA PRO A 561 -15.83 -18.70 9.19
C PRO A 561 -15.55 -18.44 10.68
N GLY A 562 -16.47 -18.88 11.54
CA GLY A 562 -16.34 -18.81 13.01
C GLY A 562 -17.67 -18.96 13.73
N TYR A 563 -17.71 -18.70 15.04
CA TYR A 563 -18.97 -18.68 15.80
C TYR A 563 -19.48 -17.27 15.92
N CYS A 564 -20.76 -17.05 15.58
CA CYS A 564 -21.42 -15.75 15.67
C CYS A 564 -22.68 -15.87 16.53
N PHE A 565 -22.71 -15.17 17.67
CA PHE A 565 -23.94 -14.97 18.43
C PHE A 565 -24.56 -13.64 18.02
N GLU A 566 -25.77 -13.69 17.44
CA GLU A 566 -26.57 -12.52 17.08
C GLU A 566 -27.76 -12.39 18.04
N VAL A 567 -28.04 -11.17 18.49
CA VAL A 567 -29.25 -10.85 19.26
C VAL A 567 -29.86 -9.52 18.82
N SER A 568 -31.19 -9.50 18.70
CA SER A 568 -31.96 -8.31 18.34
C SER A 568 -32.37 -7.48 19.55
N SER A 569 -32.79 -6.24 19.29
CA SER A 569 -33.40 -5.35 20.28
C SER A 569 -34.64 -5.95 20.95
N GLU A 570 -35.37 -6.83 20.26
CA GLU A 570 -36.55 -7.55 20.77
C GLU A 570 -36.21 -8.83 21.54
N GLY A 571 -34.91 -9.14 21.68
CA GLY A 571 -34.42 -10.31 22.40
C GLY A 571 -34.43 -11.61 21.60
N VAL A 572 -34.72 -11.57 20.29
CA VAL A 572 -34.59 -12.74 19.40
C VAL A 572 -33.11 -12.99 19.15
N TRP A 573 -32.62 -14.21 19.38
CA TRP A 573 -31.21 -14.55 19.27
C TRP A 573 -30.96 -15.84 18.48
N LYS A 574 -29.78 -15.93 17.88
CA LYS A 574 -29.26 -17.12 17.21
C LYS A 574 -27.76 -17.26 17.41
N LEU A 575 -27.29 -18.49 17.59
CA LEU A 575 -25.90 -18.87 17.47
C LEU A 575 -25.68 -19.52 16.11
N ILE A 576 -24.75 -18.98 15.33
CA ILE A 576 -24.51 -19.31 13.93
C ILE A 576 -23.08 -19.84 13.77
N LEU A 577 -22.92 -20.88 12.95
CA LEU A 577 -21.64 -21.20 12.31
C LEU A 577 -21.47 -20.25 11.12
N ALA A 578 -20.81 -19.13 11.34
CA ALA A 578 -20.43 -18.20 10.28
C ALA A 578 -19.58 -18.94 9.24
N GLY A 579 -19.72 -18.58 7.97
CA GLY A 579 -19.10 -19.27 6.82
C GLY A 579 -19.90 -20.45 6.26
N LYS A 580 -20.74 -21.10 7.07
CA LYS A 580 -21.71 -22.13 6.62
C LYS A 580 -23.17 -21.65 6.64
N ASP A 581 -23.39 -20.44 7.16
CA ASP A 581 -24.71 -19.85 7.40
C ASP A 581 -25.71 -20.80 8.09
N SER A 582 -25.18 -21.64 8.99
CA SER A 582 -25.95 -22.69 9.68
C SER A 582 -26.25 -22.28 11.11
N ILE A 583 -27.52 -22.29 11.51
CA ILE A 583 -27.96 -21.99 12.88
C ILE A 583 -27.74 -23.23 13.75
N LEU A 584 -26.94 -23.08 14.82
CA LEU A 584 -26.74 -24.13 15.83
C LEU A 584 -27.86 -24.14 16.86
N GLN A 585 -28.27 -22.95 17.29
CA GLN A 585 -29.32 -22.77 18.28
C GLN A 585 -29.94 -21.38 18.11
N GLN A 586 -31.21 -21.24 18.45
CA GLN A 586 -31.91 -19.95 18.44
C GLN A 586 -32.95 -19.92 19.56
N GLY A 587 -33.41 -18.73 19.92
CA GLY A 587 -34.43 -18.55 20.93
C GLY A 587 -34.81 -17.10 21.13
N GLN A 588 -35.45 -16.82 22.26
CA GLN A 588 -35.89 -15.49 22.64
C GLN A 588 -35.59 -15.24 24.13
N CYS A 589 -35.14 -14.03 24.43
CA CYS A 589 -34.98 -13.51 25.78
C CYS A 589 -35.85 -12.26 25.97
N GLN A 590 -35.71 -11.60 27.13
CA GLN A 590 -36.45 -10.35 27.37
C GLN A 590 -35.97 -9.25 26.40
N PRO A 591 -36.84 -8.30 26.01
CA PRO A 591 -36.44 -7.18 25.17
C PRO A 591 -35.24 -6.40 25.73
N LEU A 592 -34.35 -6.00 24.83
CA LEU A 592 -33.04 -5.40 25.12
C LEU A 592 -32.93 -3.94 24.66
N THR A 593 -33.98 -3.39 24.05
CA THR A 593 -34.01 -2.01 23.52
C THR A 593 -33.84 -0.96 24.62
N GLY A 594 -33.07 0.09 24.32
CA GLY A 594 -33.07 1.36 25.06
C GLY A 594 -32.27 1.37 26.37
N LYS A 595 -31.54 0.29 26.70
CA LYS A 595 -30.68 0.21 27.90
C LYS A 595 -29.42 -0.61 27.63
N TRP A 596 -28.41 -0.40 28.48
CA TRP A 596 -27.16 -1.16 28.43
C TRP A 596 -27.36 -2.58 28.96
N HIS A 597 -26.72 -3.53 28.29
CA HIS A 597 -26.72 -4.95 28.61
C HIS A 597 -25.31 -5.52 28.59
N HIS A 598 -25.03 -6.49 29.47
CA HIS A 598 -23.74 -7.15 29.52
C HIS A 598 -23.79 -8.47 28.75
N LEU A 599 -22.97 -8.62 27.70
CA LEU A 599 -22.85 -9.85 26.91
C LEU A 599 -21.50 -10.50 27.17
N GLN A 600 -21.50 -11.80 27.47
CA GLN A 600 -20.28 -12.61 27.58
C GLN A 600 -20.38 -13.84 26.66
N MET A 601 -19.37 -14.05 25.81
CA MET A 601 -19.20 -15.24 24.98
C MET A 601 -17.90 -15.96 25.35
N ASN A 602 -18.01 -17.22 25.75
CA ASN A 602 -16.91 -18.09 26.11
C ASN A 602 -16.78 -19.23 25.09
N CYS A 603 -15.56 -19.46 24.62
CA CYS A 603 -15.20 -20.65 23.87
C CYS A 603 -14.04 -21.32 24.62
N THR A 604 -14.23 -22.51 25.20
CA THR A 604 -13.19 -23.24 25.94
C THR A 604 -13.19 -24.70 25.50
N GLY A 605 -12.11 -25.16 24.85
CA GLY A 605 -12.14 -26.44 24.14
C GLY A 605 -13.29 -26.47 23.12
N ASP A 606 -14.18 -27.46 23.24
CA ASP A 606 -15.39 -27.55 22.40
C ASP A 606 -16.62 -26.90 23.04
N GLU A 607 -16.53 -26.35 24.26
CA GLU A 607 -17.66 -25.70 24.95
C GLU A 607 -17.86 -24.27 24.45
N LEU A 608 -19.12 -23.94 24.12
CA LEU A 608 -19.58 -22.62 23.74
C LEU A 608 -20.67 -22.18 24.70
N ALA A 609 -20.40 -21.10 25.44
CA ALA A 609 -21.36 -20.53 26.38
C ALA A 609 -21.57 -19.03 26.11
N VAL A 610 -22.83 -18.60 26.12
CA VAL A 610 -23.20 -17.18 25.99
C VAL A 610 -24.09 -16.78 27.16
N LEU A 611 -23.81 -15.63 27.76
CA LEU A 611 -24.61 -15.03 28.81
C LEU A 611 -25.02 -13.60 28.42
N ILE A 612 -26.25 -13.22 28.79
CA ILE A 612 -26.73 -11.83 28.77
C ILE A 612 -27.17 -11.46 30.18
N ASP A 613 -26.64 -10.37 30.73
CA ASP A 613 -26.90 -9.90 32.11
C ASP A 613 -26.70 -11.01 33.16
N ASN A 614 -25.61 -11.76 33.01
CA ASN A 614 -25.27 -12.94 33.83
C ASN A 614 -26.25 -14.11 33.76
N LYS A 615 -27.25 -14.08 32.86
CA LYS A 615 -28.17 -15.20 32.61
C LYS A 615 -27.65 -16.04 31.44
N PRO A 616 -27.50 -17.37 31.61
CA PRO A 616 -27.12 -18.26 30.52
C PRO A 616 -28.16 -18.25 29.40
N ILE A 617 -27.71 -18.04 28.15
CA ILE A 617 -28.54 -18.06 26.93
C ILE A 617 -28.20 -19.28 26.09
N VAL A 618 -26.90 -19.55 25.92
CA VAL A 618 -26.39 -20.72 25.18
C VAL A 618 -25.43 -21.48 26.07
N ASN A 619 -25.52 -22.80 26.02
CA ASN A 619 -24.49 -23.72 26.51
C ASN A 619 -24.53 -24.98 25.65
N LEU A 620 -23.52 -25.18 24.80
CA LEU A 620 -23.43 -26.36 23.93
C LEU A 620 -21.99 -26.77 23.66
N HIS A 621 -21.80 -27.97 23.12
CA HIS A 621 -20.53 -28.44 22.60
C HIS A 621 -20.51 -28.44 21.08
N ASN A 622 -19.49 -27.82 20.48
CA ASN A 622 -19.25 -27.86 19.05
C ASN A 622 -17.75 -27.74 18.75
N LYS A 623 -17.26 -28.61 17.87
CA LYS A 623 -15.82 -28.74 17.55
C LYS A 623 -15.42 -28.18 16.19
N GLU A 624 -16.35 -27.54 15.47
CA GLU A 624 -16.15 -27.10 14.09
C GLU A 624 -14.98 -26.12 13.96
N TYR A 625 -14.91 -25.12 14.84
CA TYR A 625 -13.86 -24.09 14.81
C TYR A 625 -13.09 -24.10 16.12
N GLN A 626 -11.76 -24.11 16.03
CA GLN A 626 -10.88 -24.39 17.17
C GLN A 626 -9.99 -23.21 17.58
N SER A 627 -9.80 -22.25 16.69
CA SER A 627 -8.98 -21.06 16.94
C SER A 627 -9.38 -19.91 16.04
N GLY A 628 -9.04 -18.69 16.45
CA GLY A 628 -9.22 -17.50 15.64
C GLY A 628 -9.41 -16.25 16.48
N ILE A 629 -9.59 -15.13 15.80
CA ILE A 629 -9.81 -13.84 16.43
C ILE A 629 -11.25 -13.68 16.92
N VAL A 630 -11.53 -12.55 17.57
CA VAL A 630 -12.88 -12.14 17.94
C VAL A 630 -13.31 -10.90 17.16
N ALA A 631 -14.61 -10.64 17.08
CA ALA A 631 -15.14 -9.41 16.54
C ALA A 631 -16.41 -8.95 17.26
N LEU A 632 -16.66 -7.65 17.20
CA LEU A 632 -17.96 -7.06 17.45
C LEU A 632 -18.57 -6.71 16.09
N ALA A 633 -19.85 -6.97 15.92
CA ALA A 633 -20.56 -6.67 14.68
C ALA A 633 -21.99 -6.21 14.94
N THR A 634 -22.62 -5.63 13.93
CA THR A 634 -23.99 -5.07 14.02
C THR A 634 -24.75 -5.34 12.72
N GLY A 635 -26.02 -4.99 12.69
CA GLY A 635 -26.69 -4.68 11.42
C GLY A 635 -26.24 -3.32 10.90
N TRP A 636 -26.88 -2.83 9.84
CA TRP A 636 -26.78 -1.43 9.42
C TRP A 636 -27.66 -0.54 10.31
N ASN A 637 -27.46 -0.62 11.63
CA ASN A 637 -28.21 0.07 12.67
C ASN A 637 -27.27 0.75 13.67
N VAL A 638 -27.80 1.69 14.45
CA VAL A 638 -27.05 2.28 15.55
C VAL A 638 -26.87 1.23 16.64
N ALA A 639 -25.65 1.02 17.08
CA ALA A 639 -25.32 0.26 18.28
C ALA A 639 -24.11 0.89 18.97
N TYR A 640 -24.06 0.74 20.29
CA TYR A 640 -22.96 1.19 21.11
C TYR A 640 -22.35 0.02 21.86
N PHE A 641 -21.05 0.07 22.10
CA PHE A 641 -20.28 -0.90 22.86
C PHE A 641 -19.42 -0.20 23.90
N ASP A 642 -19.31 -0.80 25.09
CA ASP A 642 -18.49 -0.32 26.20
C ASP A 642 -17.90 -1.51 26.99
N HIS A 643 -16.94 -1.26 27.87
CA HIS A 643 -16.32 -2.25 28.77
C HIS A 643 -15.88 -3.54 28.07
N PHE A 644 -15.29 -3.43 26.88
CA PHE A 644 -14.72 -4.56 26.16
C PHE A 644 -13.63 -5.23 27.01
N LYS A 645 -13.69 -6.55 27.13
CA LYS A 645 -12.67 -7.34 27.83
C LYS A 645 -12.52 -8.70 27.18
N ILE A 646 -11.28 -9.10 26.99
CA ILE A 646 -10.93 -10.40 26.44
C ILE A 646 -9.81 -11.04 27.27
N THR A 647 -9.97 -12.33 27.56
CA THR A 647 -8.87 -13.19 28.00
C THR A 647 -8.78 -14.38 27.06
N ALA A 648 -7.58 -14.67 26.58
CA ALA A 648 -7.33 -15.74 25.62
C ALA A 648 -6.15 -16.64 26.03
N ARG A 649 -6.13 -17.88 25.54
CA ARG A 649 -5.01 -18.82 25.73
C ARG A 649 -4.41 -19.30 24.43
#